data_AF-A0A7R9PGM0-F1
#
_entry.id   AF-A0A7R9PGM0-F1
#
_cell.length_a   1.000
_cell.length_b   1.000
_cell.length_c   1.000
_cell.angle_alpha   90.00
_cell.angle_beta   90.00
_cell.angle_gamma   90.00
#
_symmetry.space_group_name_H-M   'P 1'
#
loop_
_entity.id
_entity.type
_entity.pdbx_description
1 polymer ?
#
loop_
_entity_poly.entity_id
_entity_poly.type
_entity_poly.pdbx_seq_one_letter_code
_entity_poly.pdbx_strand_id
1 'polypeptide(L)'
;MDFLNGRVADEVLVMTLNPAGQLIPVLGFPASIRNKAVYFIKRDKETITGENFRRRLVFGDMAPKPVDELATLVEEVFVPLLSNPMNHKGWPKVAADDVIKHVHELKNAVYEVQGKISGQTMLPMPIGVERVYQVEQDLVDSNGEKIDLQMKSDIEAIVIKWVSQVNDVLQEDSVTPLDEDPFPTPLSEVKFWNDRVKNLQCVYTQLREPRVEKMASILELTESTYFPPFRNMFRNVVASLTEAKEISIYMKPLIRYFEKMELMDFNEIEPLFRPLLHTICLIWVNSRYYCNVTKLIVLIKEIANLLIHQASKYLDPSALLEGDVDECRDSVLLCLRYLETFRLMFEEYRAKLPTMFKEGHEPVPWTFHPKMAFGRMFLFVERLKKIDAFFACAQEFLRLEKVEFGGIKGRALTSQIVTVFQEFNDIYAVFHSITYDPLSPEDDSFCKDYEMFVEKVEDLDRKLATIFSMALDDCYNLESFFKCTHVMGLLMDRQIINAQVSPKYKVMVAMLHEELDVAKVLFDEQLSMAEKLGYMPVDKFMPPVAGTLLWIHKLRQRITTPVETFRIVEDPIMETPEAQHVFVKYEEMLDYLAQLEEKVFSEWVSQVADKCRVNLNRTLVMRDDSSILQLNFDDEVRNKGLDSHLPGGGLVSILREVSYLKTLGKEDIPEEALDLYHRNEDIRLWVGNLNLVIEWYNGIRSHCTPVEFDLIMDEIEEIDEKVAKVQETLNWNSDDVWVHVKKIRDLVEHLYDRMAKIQANAVRINSIMNTWGTTPLINRKDGKKEALVSLEDRKERVQKRYNEIRQAGEEAHALLEENRKLFFDVPVPKENIEQEEVKEEEMEGGGEEKEEGEDGEQGEAAQETDLEEIPLELQEEFAPPSAEPSDEIEKPPEKEPELEPVDETEIMARLERMRVYKEPMWLNYVDFIDDVISEGLFNTIMCSMMFFMNEMDPELHRPPVFEIQLHLQEQELVFKPSVIIEDPGGFFLLLITVMLEVLRMATLVPRVTKGSKHPDYMVHCFSGDLRTGYTEPHRTAFFRWNAIHVSKCKWLHEYTSYRTGADEFFCGAVRCGAVRTV
;
A
#
# COMPACT_ATOMS: atom_id res chain seq x y z
N MET A 1 34.18 -15.64 69.08
CA MET A 1 34.87 -15.88 70.38
C MET A 1 35.47 -14.60 70.97
N ASP A 2 35.50 -13.53 70.20
CA ASP A 2 36.59 -12.57 70.20
C ASP A 2 36.38 -11.47 71.25
N PHE A 3 35.12 -11.22 71.63
CA PHE A 3 34.80 -10.42 72.81
C PHE A 3 35.44 -10.98 74.10
N LEU A 4 35.50 -12.30 74.32
CA LEU A 4 36.06 -12.85 75.57
C LEU A 4 37.60 -12.85 75.60
N ASN A 5 38.23 -13.08 74.43
CA ASN A 5 39.67 -13.31 74.29
C ASN A 5 40.44 -12.08 73.77
N GLY A 6 39.76 -11.15 73.09
CA GLY A 6 40.35 -9.99 72.44
C GLY A 6 40.73 -8.87 73.41
N ARG A 7 41.93 -8.30 73.21
CA ARG A 7 42.54 -7.30 74.08
C ARG A 7 42.46 -5.84 73.58
N VAL A 8 41.97 -5.60 72.35
CA VAL A 8 42.30 -4.35 71.62
C VAL A 8 41.09 -3.54 71.12
N ALA A 9 39.97 -4.16 70.72
CA ALA A 9 38.83 -3.45 70.12
C ALA A 9 37.59 -3.41 71.05
N ASP A 10 36.95 -4.57 71.26
CA ASP A 10 35.57 -4.59 71.79
C ASP A 10 35.52 -4.62 73.32
N GLU A 11 35.25 -3.45 73.90
CA GLU A 11 34.95 -3.26 75.32
C GLU A 11 33.47 -3.52 75.66
N VAL A 12 32.57 -3.44 74.66
CA VAL A 12 31.12 -3.59 74.80
C VAL A 12 30.56 -4.59 73.79
N LEU A 13 29.74 -5.53 74.26
CA LEU A 13 28.92 -6.45 73.48
C LEU A 13 27.45 -6.28 73.87
N VAL A 14 26.56 -6.11 72.90
CA VAL A 14 25.11 -6.02 73.11
C VAL A 14 24.39 -7.10 72.30
N MET A 15 23.58 -7.92 72.97
CA MET A 15 22.70 -8.90 72.33
C MET A 15 21.33 -8.25 72.07
N THR A 16 20.86 -8.29 70.82
CA THR A 16 19.55 -7.77 70.40
C THR A 16 18.73 -8.81 69.65
N LEU A 17 17.44 -8.56 69.44
CA LEU A 17 16.53 -9.40 68.64
C LEU A 17 16.18 -8.72 67.31
N ASN A 18 16.40 -9.42 66.20
CA ASN A 18 15.99 -8.96 64.86
C ASN A 18 14.48 -9.11 64.63
N PRO A 19 13.90 -8.57 63.53
CA PRO A 19 12.46 -8.71 63.24
C PRO A 19 11.96 -10.15 63.07
N ALA A 20 12.85 -11.11 62.81
CA ALA A 20 12.55 -12.54 62.72
C ALA A 20 12.71 -13.28 64.08
N GLY A 21 12.91 -12.56 65.18
CA GLY A 21 13.03 -13.13 66.53
C GLY A 21 14.38 -13.80 66.85
N GLN A 22 15.40 -13.60 66.02
CA GLN A 22 16.73 -14.19 66.20
C GLN A 22 17.64 -13.27 67.03
N LEU A 23 18.44 -13.87 67.92
CA LEU A 23 19.44 -13.15 68.72
C LEU A 23 20.69 -12.81 67.89
N ILE A 24 21.02 -11.52 67.78
CA ILE A 24 22.20 -11.02 67.08
C ILE A 24 23.16 -10.36 68.09
N PRO A 25 24.46 -10.73 68.09
CA PRO A 25 25.50 -10.00 68.81
C PRO A 25 25.91 -8.74 68.02
N VAL A 26 25.92 -7.59 68.70
CA VAL A 26 26.42 -6.31 68.19
C VAL A 26 27.62 -5.88 69.03
N LEU A 27 28.70 -5.45 68.38
CA LEU A 27 29.88 -4.88 69.02
C LEU A 27 29.65 -3.37 69.18
N GLY A 28 29.72 -2.85 70.41
CA GLY A 28 29.24 -1.51 70.74
C GLY A 28 27.71 -1.41 70.92
N PHE A 29 27.23 -0.20 71.21
CA PHE A 29 25.80 0.08 71.36
C PHE A 29 25.14 0.34 69.99
N PRO A 30 24.04 -0.37 69.64
CA PRO A 30 23.32 -0.15 68.38
C PRO A 30 22.53 1.17 68.41
N ALA A 31 22.47 1.86 67.26
CA ALA A 31 21.83 3.17 67.12
C ALA A 31 20.29 3.17 67.31
N SER A 32 19.64 2.01 67.25
CA SER A 32 18.23 1.87 67.66
C SER A 32 17.97 0.48 68.26
N ILE A 33 17.04 0.42 69.22
CA ILE A 33 16.73 -0.79 69.99
C ILE A 33 15.21 -0.98 70.01
N ARG A 34 14.69 -1.83 69.11
CA ARG A 34 13.24 -2.11 69.02
C ARG A 34 12.75 -3.13 70.06
N ASN A 35 13.65 -3.96 70.55
CA ASN A 35 13.40 -5.09 71.44
C ASN A 35 14.36 -5.04 72.63
N LYS A 36 13.95 -5.61 73.77
CA LYS A 36 14.80 -5.68 74.98
C LYS A 36 16.17 -6.27 74.66
N ALA A 37 17.24 -5.60 75.09
CA ALA A 37 18.62 -5.97 74.83
C ALA A 37 19.33 -6.43 76.12
N VAL A 38 20.47 -7.10 75.97
CA VAL A 38 21.37 -7.47 77.09
C VAL A 38 22.78 -7.01 76.76
N TYR A 39 23.39 -6.20 77.61
CA TYR A 39 24.73 -5.65 77.42
C TYR A 39 25.77 -6.33 78.33
N PHE A 40 27.01 -6.38 77.84
CA PHE A 40 28.19 -6.89 78.52
C PHE A 40 29.34 -5.92 78.28
N ILE A 41 29.88 -5.33 79.35
CA ILE A 41 30.92 -4.28 79.32
C ILE A 41 32.12 -4.77 80.13
N LYS A 42 33.32 -4.74 79.53
CA LYS A 42 34.58 -4.97 80.24
C LYS A 42 34.97 -3.73 81.03
N ARG A 43 35.47 -3.91 82.25
CA ARG A 43 36.10 -2.85 83.05
C ARG A 43 37.57 -2.62 82.71
N ASP A 44 38.23 -3.64 82.16
CA ASP A 44 39.67 -3.69 81.93
C ASP A 44 39.99 -4.46 80.64
N LYS A 45 41.14 -4.18 80.01
CA LYS A 45 41.59 -4.83 78.75
C LYS A 45 42.22 -6.21 78.97
N GLU A 46 41.59 -7.01 79.83
CA GLU A 46 41.99 -8.38 80.17
C GLU A 46 41.07 -9.44 79.53
N THR A 47 41.58 -10.66 79.42
CA THR A 47 40.80 -11.83 78.97
C THR A 47 39.81 -12.27 80.06
N ILE A 48 38.55 -12.48 79.72
CA ILE A 48 37.53 -12.90 80.67
C ILE A 48 37.67 -14.41 80.95
N THR A 49 37.70 -14.78 82.24
CA THR A 49 37.81 -16.18 82.71
C THR A 49 36.68 -16.50 83.70
N GLY A 50 36.42 -17.79 83.91
CA GLY A 50 35.39 -18.27 84.86
C GLY A 50 35.59 -17.81 86.31
N GLU A 51 36.79 -17.35 86.67
CA GLU A 51 37.09 -16.80 88.01
C GLU A 51 36.97 -15.26 88.05
N ASN A 52 37.37 -14.56 86.98
CA ASN A 52 37.44 -13.09 86.99
C ASN A 52 36.13 -12.38 86.56
N PHE A 53 35.22 -13.07 85.86
CA PHE A 53 34.08 -12.41 85.19
C PHE A 53 33.22 -11.56 86.14
N ARG A 54 32.90 -12.05 87.35
CA ARG A 54 32.09 -11.31 88.34
C ARG A 54 32.72 -10.00 88.85
N ARG A 55 34.01 -9.78 88.62
CA ARG A 55 34.73 -8.55 89.01
C ARG A 55 35.08 -7.65 87.83
N ARG A 56 35.34 -8.25 86.66
CA ARG A 56 35.83 -7.59 85.43
C ARG A 56 34.72 -7.29 84.41
N LEU A 57 33.59 -7.99 84.44
CA LEU A 57 32.47 -7.81 83.51
C LEU A 57 31.28 -7.16 84.25
N VAL A 58 30.78 -6.05 83.72
CA VAL A 58 29.47 -5.49 84.05
C VAL A 58 28.48 -6.02 83.02
N PHE A 59 27.34 -6.55 83.46
CA PHE A 59 26.29 -7.02 82.57
C PHE A 59 24.93 -6.63 83.12
N GLY A 60 23.99 -6.43 82.21
CA GLY A 60 22.62 -6.02 82.53
C GLY A 60 21.73 -6.06 81.29
N ASP A 61 20.44 -5.93 81.51
CA ASP A 61 19.45 -5.69 80.48
C ASP A 61 19.23 -4.19 80.21
N MET A 62 18.67 -3.89 79.04
CA MET A 62 18.32 -2.53 78.61
C MET A 62 16.99 -2.56 77.86
N ALA A 63 16.12 -1.61 78.18
CA ALA A 63 14.78 -1.48 77.62
C ALA A 63 14.80 -1.01 76.15
N PRO A 64 13.71 -1.22 75.39
CA PRO A 64 13.51 -0.60 74.07
C PRO A 64 13.48 0.95 74.08
N LYS A 65 13.48 1.56 75.26
CA LYS A 65 13.52 3.01 75.46
C LYS A 65 14.54 3.38 76.54
N PRO A 66 15.84 3.52 76.19
CA PRO A 66 16.89 3.78 77.18
C PRO A 66 16.72 5.09 77.96
N VAL A 67 16.00 6.08 77.42
CA VAL A 67 15.73 7.37 78.10
C VAL A 67 14.63 7.25 79.16
N ASP A 68 13.57 6.49 78.89
CA ASP A 68 12.54 6.20 79.90
C ASP A 68 13.15 5.39 81.06
N GLU A 69 14.00 4.40 80.73
CA GLU A 69 14.75 3.59 81.69
C GLU A 69 15.75 4.42 82.51
N LEU A 70 16.49 5.35 81.89
CA LEU A 70 17.37 6.28 82.59
C LEU A 70 16.60 7.22 83.52
N ALA A 71 15.43 7.72 83.12
CA ALA A 71 14.57 8.54 83.97
C ALA A 71 14.11 7.77 85.22
N THR A 72 13.63 6.52 85.05
CA THR A 72 13.27 5.64 86.17
C THR A 72 14.47 5.34 87.08
N LEU A 73 15.65 5.04 86.52
CA LEU A 73 16.86 4.78 87.31
C LEU A 73 17.34 6.00 88.09
N VAL A 74 17.23 7.21 87.52
CA VAL A 74 17.55 8.45 88.25
C VAL A 74 16.54 8.71 89.36
N GLU A 75 15.24 8.57 89.08
CA GLU A 75 14.18 8.86 90.05
C GLU A 75 14.09 7.84 91.20
N GLU A 76 14.12 6.54 90.90
CA GLU A 76 13.85 5.48 91.88
C GLU A 76 15.13 4.92 92.54
N VAL A 77 16.30 5.06 91.89
CA VAL A 77 17.56 4.48 92.39
C VAL A 77 18.56 5.57 92.77
N PHE A 78 18.98 6.43 91.85
CA PHE A 78 20.09 7.35 92.12
C PHE A 78 19.70 8.51 93.04
N VAL A 79 18.51 9.10 92.90
CA VAL A 79 18.02 10.16 93.81
C VAL A 79 17.88 9.62 95.26
N PRO A 80 17.19 8.50 95.54
CA PRO A 80 17.13 7.94 96.90
C PRO A 80 18.48 7.46 97.44
N LEU A 81 19.38 6.95 96.60
CA LEU A 81 20.72 6.51 97.02
C LEU A 81 21.61 7.68 97.43
N LEU A 82 21.61 8.76 96.63
CA LEU A 82 22.55 9.88 96.77
C LEU A 82 22.02 11.03 97.64
N SER A 83 20.70 11.17 97.82
CA SER A 83 20.11 12.17 98.71
C SER A 83 19.86 11.67 100.14
N ASN A 84 20.08 10.39 100.45
CA ASN A 84 19.86 9.82 101.79
C ASN A 84 20.93 10.28 102.81
N PRO A 85 20.56 11.02 103.88
CA PRO A 85 21.51 11.52 104.90
C PRO A 85 22.33 10.44 105.63
N MET A 86 21.86 9.19 105.65
CA MET A 86 22.59 8.08 106.26
C MET A 86 23.81 7.65 105.44
N ASN A 87 23.83 7.96 104.14
CA ASN A 87 24.93 7.64 103.21
C ASN A 87 26.02 8.73 103.22
N HIS A 88 25.71 9.96 103.64
CA HIS A 88 26.67 11.08 103.77
C HIS A 88 27.55 11.01 105.02
N LYS A 89 27.57 9.88 105.75
CA LYS A 89 28.33 9.75 107.01
C LYS A 89 29.83 9.87 106.76
N GLY A 90 30.41 10.97 107.21
CA GLY A 90 31.82 11.32 107.02
C GLY A 90 32.06 12.40 105.95
N TRP A 91 31.03 12.86 105.25
CA TRP A 91 31.13 13.97 104.30
C TRP A 91 31.00 15.32 105.03
N PRO A 92 31.72 16.37 104.60
CA PRO A 92 31.43 17.75 105.01
C PRO A 92 30.02 18.13 104.58
N LYS A 93 29.27 18.86 105.41
CA LYS A 93 27.86 19.22 105.09
C LYS A 93 27.74 19.90 103.73
N VAL A 94 28.63 20.84 103.42
CA VAL A 94 28.67 21.54 102.12
C VAL A 94 28.74 20.57 100.93
N ALA A 95 29.50 19.48 101.03
CA ALA A 95 29.61 18.47 99.97
C ALA A 95 28.38 17.56 99.88
N ALA A 96 27.68 17.31 101.00
CA ALA A 96 26.39 16.61 100.98
C ALA A 96 25.29 17.48 100.33
N ASP A 97 25.19 18.75 100.75
CA ASP A 97 24.24 19.72 100.21
C ASP A 97 24.47 19.95 98.69
N ASP A 98 25.74 20.00 98.24
CA ASP A 98 26.13 20.15 96.83
C ASP A 98 25.85 18.91 95.97
N VAL A 99 26.11 17.70 96.49
CA VAL A 99 25.74 16.45 95.79
C VAL A 99 24.21 16.31 95.69
N ILE A 100 23.46 16.63 96.74
CA ILE A 100 21.98 16.66 96.70
C ILE A 100 21.51 17.61 95.57
N LYS A 101 22.08 18.81 95.49
CA LYS A 101 21.77 19.80 94.44
C LYS A 101 22.06 19.24 93.04
N HIS A 102 23.26 18.73 92.79
CA HIS A 102 23.63 18.18 91.49
C HIS A 102 22.81 16.95 91.08
N VAL A 103 22.35 16.14 92.05
CA VAL A 103 21.47 14.99 91.79
C VAL A 103 20.04 15.43 91.42
N HIS A 104 19.53 16.51 92.02
CA HIS A 104 18.27 17.12 91.59
C HIS A 104 18.38 17.88 90.25
N GLU A 105 19.53 18.49 89.95
CA GLU A 105 19.83 19.05 88.62
C GLU A 105 19.87 17.96 87.54
N LEU A 106 20.52 16.82 87.82
CA LEU A 106 20.55 15.65 86.93
C LEU A 106 19.14 15.08 86.69
N LYS A 107 18.33 14.92 87.76
CA LYS A 107 16.92 14.54 87.66
C LYS A 107 16.18 15.46 86.68
N ASN A 108 16.19 16.77 86.94
CA ASN A 108 15.44 17.73 86.12
C ASN A 108 15.93 17.73 84.66
N ALA A 109 17.24 17.61 84.42
CA ALA A 109 17.79 17.50 83.06
C ALA A 109 17.34 16.23 82.33
N VAL A 110 17.28 15.07 83.01
CA VAL A 110 16.80 13.82 82.40
C VAL A 110 15.29 13.86 82.11
N TYR A 111 14.48 14.47 82.98
CA TYR A 111 13.06 14.72 82.71
C TYR A 111 12.84 15.69 81.54
N GLU A 112 13.65 16.75 81.40
CA GLU A 112 13.60 17.65 80.23
C GLU A 112 13.99 16.94 78.92
N VAL A 113 14.98 16.05 78.95
CA VAL A 113 15.39 15.23 77.79
C VAL A 113 14.32 14.19 77.43
N GLN A 114 13.73 13.52 78.43
CA GLN A 114 12.60 12.59 78.23
C GLN A 114 11.39 13.31 77.61
N GLY A 115 11.09 14.53 78.08
CA GLY A 115 10.05 15.39 77.50
C GLY A 115 10.30 15.71 76.02
N LYS A 116 11.49 16.25 75.70
CA LYS A 116 11.88 16.58 74.33
C LYS A 116 11.81 15.37 73.39
N ILE A 117 12.25 14.19 73.83
CA ILE A 117 12.24 12.95 73.03
C ILE A 117 10.82 12.35 72.87
N SER A 118 9.87 12.68 73.76
CA SER A 118 8.47 12.21 73.68
C SER A 118 7.51 13.22 73.01
N GLY A 119 8.00 14.41 72.65
CA GLY A 119 7.19 15.51 72.13
C GLY A 119 6.29 16.13 73.21
N GLN A 120 6.75 16.21 74.45
CA GLN A 120 5.99 16.72 75.60
C GLN A 120 6.82 17.67 76.46
N THR A 121 6.31 18.87 76.69
CA THR A 121 6.98 19.88 77.51
C THR A 121 6.79 19.53 78.99
N MET A 122 7.86 19.04 79.61
CA MET A 122 7.91 18.67 81.03
C MET A 122 8.36 19.86 81.87
N LEU A 123 7.59 20.19 82.91
CA LEU A 123 7.83 21.32 83.80
C LEU A 123 8.68 20.87 85.00
N PRO A 124 9.94 21.34 85.15
CA PRO A 124 10.81 20.92 86.25
C PRO A 124 10.29 21.45 87.58
N MET A 125 10.37 20.64 88.65
CA MET A 125 9.91 21.01 89.99
C MET A 125 11.02 21.63 90.86
N PRO A 126 10.68 22.50 91.83
CA PRO A 126 11.65 23.10 92.74
C PRO A 126 12.17 22.09 93.78
N ILE A 127 13.37 22.31 94.31
CA ILE A 127 14.01 21.41 95.26
C ILE A 127 13.22 21.39 96.58
N GLY A 128 12.89 20.20 97.08
CA GLY A 128 12.12 20.06 98.32
C GLY A 128 10.61 20.33 98.20
N VAL A 129 10.03 20.25 96.99
CA VAL A 129 8.59 20.47 96.72
C VAL A 129 7.65 19.63 97.58
N GLU A 130 8.12 18.53 98.17
CA GLU A 130 7.37 17.71 99.14
C GLU A 130 6.91 18.52 100.37
N ARG A 131 7.67 19.56 100.76
CA ARG A 131 7.33 20.46 101.86
C ARG A 131 6.24 21.48 101.52
N VAL A 132 5.85 21.64 100.25
CA VAL A 132 4.85 22.65 99.81
C VAL A 132 3.55 22.56 100.63
N TYR A 133 3.06 21.34 100.89
CA TYR A 133 1.84 21.15 101.68
C TYR A 133 1.94 21.66 103.12
N GLN A 134 3.13 21.52 103.73
CA GLN A 134 3.37 21.99 105.10
C GLN A 134 3.56 23.51 105.12
N VAL A 135 4.33 24.06 104.16
CA VAL A 135 4.59 25.50 104.04
C VAL A 135 3.30 26.28 103.71
N GLU A 136 2.43 25.75 102.84
CA GLU A 136 1.14 26.38 102.56
C GLU A 136 0.20 26.31 103.76
N GLN A 137 0.17 25.18 104.48
CA GLN A 137 -0.65 25.05 105.68
C GLN A 137 -0.16 25.98 106.82
N ASP A 138 1.15 26.08 107.05
CA ASP A 138 1.75 27.04 107.99
C ASP A 138 1.46 28.51 107.59
N LEU A 139 1.39 28.82 106.29
CA LEU A 139 1.02 30.15 105.78
C LEU A 139 -0.46 30.48 106.00
N VAL A 140 -1.35 29.52 105.76
CA VAL A 140 -2.79 29.65 106.02
C VAL A 140 -3.07 29.77 107.52
N ASP A 141 -2.52 28.88 108.33
CA ASP A 141 -2.72 28.85 109.79
C ASP A 141 -2.06 30.07 110.51
N SER A 142 -1.08 30.72 109.87
CA SER A 142 -0.49 32.00 110.34
C SER A 142 -1.04 33.25 109.64
N ASN A 143 -2.06 33.11 108.78
CA ASN A 143 -2.68 34.20 108.03
C ASN A 143 -1.65 35.13 107.33
N GLY A 144 -0.59 34.53 106.76
CA GLY A 144 0.48 35.21 106.04
C GLY A 144 1.70 35.67 106.86
N GLU A 145 1.70 35.57 108.20
CA GLU A 145 2.83 36.07 109.01
C GLU A 145 4.10 35.20 108.93
N LYS A 146 3.98 33.88 108.69
CA LYS A 146 5.15 32.98 108.56
C LYS A 146 5.46 32.64 107.10
N ILE A 147 6.27 33.48 106.46
CA ILE A 147 6.74 33.24 105.08
C ILE A 147 8.05 32.44 105.10
N ASP A 148 8.07 31.21 104.56
CA ASP A 148 9.33 30.54 104.16
C ASP A 148 9.88 31.27 102.92
N LEU A 149 10.75 32.25 103.18
CA LEU A 149 11.36 33.10 102.15
C LEU A 149 12.21 32.30 101.15
N GLN A 150 12.83 31.18 101.58
CA GLN A 150 13.60 30.32 100.69
C GLN A 150 12.65 29.60 99.74
N MET A 151 11.61 28.94 100.29
CA MET A 151 10.63 28.23 99.48
C MET A 151 9.87 29.16 98.52
N LYS A 152 9.55 30.39 98.94
CA LYS A 152 8.99 31.42 98.06
C LYS A 152 9.95 31.75 96.91
N SER A 153 11.22 32.04 97.21
CA SER A 153 12.23 32.36 96.19
C SER A 153 12.44 31.20 95.19
N ASP A 154 12.43 29.95 95.65
CA ASP A 154 12.58 28.77 94.79
C ASP A 154 11.35 28.53 93.89
N ILE A 155 10.14 28.83 94.39
CA ILE A 155 8.90 28.79 93.59
C ILE A 155 8.87 29.94 92.56
N GLU A 156 9.28 31.15 92.93
CA GLU A 156 9.36 32.28 91.98
C GLU A 156 10.37 31.99 90.87
N ALA A 157 11.55 31.46 91.21
CA ALA A 157 12.59 31.09 90.24
C ALA A 157 12.16 29.97 89.26
N ILE A 158 11.36 28.99 89.70
CA ILE A 158 10.87 27.92 88.81
C ILE A 158 9.71 28.41 87.93
N VAL A 159 8.83 29.27 88.44
CA VAL A 159 7.71 29.85 87.67
C VAL A 159 8.21 30.73 86.53
N ILE A 160 9.31 31.49 86.70
CA ILE A 160 9.94 32.23 85.60
C ILE A 160 10.33 31.29 84.45
N LYS A 161 10.92 30.12 84.77
CA LYS A 161 11.30 29.12 83.76
C LYS A 161 10.09 28.51 83.07
N TRP A 162 9.05 28.15 83.83
CA TRP A 162 7.79 27.63 83.26
C TRP A 162 7.13 28.64 82.32
N VAL A 163 7.07 29.92 82.69
CA VAL A 163 6.49 30.97 81.84
C VAL A 163 7.25 31.10 80.52
N SER A 164 8.59 30.94 80.51
CA SER A 164 9.37 30.87 79.26
C SER A 164 9.03 29.59 78.47
N GLN A 165 9.26 28.42 79.06
CA GLN A 165 9.09 27.11 78.40
C GLN A 165 7.67 26.91 77.82
N VAL A 166 6.65 27.41 78.52
CA VAL A 166 5.25 27.34 78.07
C VAL A 166 4.94 28.42 77.03
N ASN A 167 5.52 29.62 77.13
CA ASN A 167 5.37 30.62 76.08
C ASN A 167 5.95 30.12 74.75
N ASP A 168 7.11 29.46 74.77
CA ASP A 168 7.75 28.91 73.57
C ASP A 168 6.80 27.94 72.82
N VAL A 169 6.17 27.00 73.56
CA VAL A 169 5.13 26.10 73.03
C VAL A 169 3.90 26.86 72.52
N LEU A 170 3.51 27.96 73.18
CA LEU A 170 2.37 28.78 72.77
C LEU A 170 2.64 29.58 71.47
N GLN A 171 3.90 29.84 71.11
CA GLN A 171 4.26 30.51 69.84
C GLN A 171 4.33 29.57 68.62
N GLU A 172 4.38 28.25 68.82
CA GLU A 172 4.25 27.27 67.72
C GLU A 172 2.89 27.46 67.00
N ASP A 173 2.89 27.45 65.67
CA ASP A 173 1.68 27.56 64.81
C ASP A 173 1.86 26.68 63.56
N SER A 174 0.80 26.49 62.76
CA SER A 174 0.78 25.65 61.55
C SER A 174 1.86 25.93 60.50
N VAL A 175 2.68 26.97 60.67
CA VAL A 175 3.83 27.27 59.82
C VAL A 175 5.07 26.46 60.21
N THR A 176 5.28 26.10 61.48
CA THR A 176 6.55 25.47 61.90
C THR A 176 6.85 24.12 61.25
N PRO A 177 5.88 23.26 60.85
CA PRO A 177 6.19 22.05 60.07
C PRO A 177 6.79 22.35 58.69
N LEU A 178 6.50 23.52 58.11
CA LEU A 178 7.04 23.97 56.81
C LEU A 178 8.48 24.48 56.89
N ASP A 179 9.01 24.67 58.10
CA ASP A 179 10.42 24.98 58.36
C ASP A 179 11.27 23.70 58.58
N GLU A 180 10.63 22.57 58.93
CA GLU A 180 11.27 21.25 59.08
C GLU A 180 11.25 20.43 57.77
N ASP A 181 10.16 20.49 57.01
CA ASP A 181 9.97 19.88 55.69
C ASP A 181 9.52 20.96 54.69
N PRO A 182 10.20 21.18 53.55
CA PRO A 182 9.77 22.15 52.55
C PRO A 182 8.48 21.74 51.80
N PHE A 183 8.15 20.45 51.71
CA PHE A 183 7.07 19.91 50.86
C PHE A 183 6.08 18.94 51.57
N PRO A 184 5.60 19.24 52.79
CA PRO A 184 4.72 18.33 53.53
C PRO A 184 3.39 18.07 52.82
N THR A 185 2.83 16.87 53.07
CA THR A 185 1.47 16.46 52.65
C THR A 185 0.44 16.80 53.74
N PRO A 186 -0.87 16.78 53.45
CA PRO A 186 -1.93 17.25 54.37
C PRO A 186 -2.04 16.49 55.70
N LEU A 187 -1.38 15.34 55.81
CA LEU A 187 -1.29 14.59 57.06
C LEU A 187 -0.34 15.26 58.06
N SER A 188 0.54 16.18 57.64
CA SER A 188 1.44 16.95 58.50
C SER A 188 0.69 17.99 59.35
N GLU A 189 -0.16 18.86 58.78
CA GLU A 189 -1.04 19.76 59.55
C GLU A 189 -1.96 18.96 60.50
N VAL A 190 -2.51 17.81 60.05
CA VAL A 190 -3.32 16.94 60.92
C VAL A 190 -2.51 16.40 62.09
N LYS A 191 -1.28 15.93 61.85
CA LYS A 191 -0.36 15.45 62.88
C LYS A 191 0.01 16.58 63.84
N PHE A 192 0.37 17.75 63.33
CA PHE A 192 0.69 18.95 64.11
C PHE A 192 -0.42 19.29 65.10
N TRP A 193 -1.68 19.41 64.67
CA TRP A 193 -2.79 19.69 65.60
C TRP A 193 -3.01 18.57 66.64
N ASN A 194 -2.79 17.30 66.29
CA ASN A 194 -2.91 16.19 67.23
C ASN A 194 -1.78 16.17 68.27
N ASP A 195 -0.52 16.37 67.86
CA ASP A 195 0.63 16.45 68.77
C ASP A 195 0.59 17.74 69.61
N ARG A 196 0.09 18.86 69.06
CA ARG A 196 -0.17 20.12 69.80
C ARG A 196 -1.23 19.92 70.88
N VAL A 197 -2.32 19.19 70.60
CA VAL A 197 -3.29 18.78 71.64
C VAL A 197 -2.62 17.90 72.70
N LYS A 198 -1.81 16.91 72.31
CA LYS A 198 -1.12 15.99 73.21
C LYS A 198 -0.12 16.72 74.13
N ASN A 199 0.63 17.68 73.60
CA ASN A 199 1.59 18.48 74.38
C ASN A 199 0.87 19.45 75.33
N LEU A 200 -0.05 20.28 74.83
CA LEU A 200 -0.80 21.22 75.66
C LEU A 200 -1.68 20.51 76.72
N GLN A 201 -2.20 19.31 76.43
CA GLN A 201 -2.88 18.47 77.42
C GLN A 201 -1.92 17.97 78.50
N CYS A 202 -0.66 17.65 78.17
CA CYS A 202 0.36 17.28 79.15
C CYS A 202 0.69 18.47 80.07
N VAL A 203 0.97 19.64 79.50
CA VAL A 203 1.24 20.88 80.26
C VAL A 203 0.05 21.26 81.16
N TYR A 204 -1.17 21.22 80.64
CA TYR A 204 -2.39 21.46 81.43
C TYR A 204 -2.58 20.46 82.58
N THR A 205 -2.17 19.20 82.40
CA THR A 205 -2.28 18.16 83.44
C THR A 205 -1.22 18.37 84.53
N GLN A 206 0.01 18.74 84.16
CA GLN A 206 1.09 19.10 85.11
C GLN A 206 0.72 20.34 85.94
N LEU A 207 0.22 21.40 85.29
CA LEU A 207 -0.25 22.62 85.96
C LEU A 207 -1.49 22.41 86.86
N ARG A 208 -2.09 21.21 86.84
CA ARG A 208 -3.18 20.78 87.72
C ARG A 208 -2.77 19.71 88.74
N GLU A 209 -1.48 19.40 88.88
CA GLU A 209 -1.02 18.58 90.00
C GLU A 209 -1.28 19.34 91.33
N PRO A 210 -1.79 18.70 92.39
CA PRO A 210 -2.06 19.35 93.68
C PRO A 210 -0.84 20.05 94.30
N ARG A 211 0.38 19.61 93.96
CA ARG A 211 1.63 20.31 94.34
C ARG A 211 1.72 21.70 93.71
N VAL A 212 1.36 21.84 92.43
CA VAL A 212 1.40 23.09 91.68
C VAL A 212 0.26 24.03 92.11
N GLU A 213 -0.93 23.48 92.39
CA GLU A 213 -2.05 24.22 93.00
C GLU A 213 -1.64 24.86 94.34
N LYS A 214 -0.91 24.12 95.18
CA LYS A 214 -0.39 24.62 96.45
C LYS A 214 0.78 25.60 96.30
N MET A 215 1.63 25.46 95.29
CA MET A 215 2.61 26.49 94.92
C MET A 215 1.93 27.80 94.49
N ALA A 216 0.83 27.72 93.73
CA ALA A 216 0.04 28.89 93.35
C ALA A 216 -0.62 29.58 94.56
N SER A 217 -1.18 28.80 95.49
CA SER A 217 -1.71 29.28 96.77
C SER A 217 -0.66 30.07 97.58
N ILE A 218 0.57 29.56 97.69
CA ILE A 218 1.69 30.28 98.35
C ILE A 218 2.02 31.61 97.65
N LEU A 219 2.01 31.65 96.31
CA LEU A 219 2.28 32.88 95.56
C LEU A 219 1.16 33.92 95.68
N GLU A 220 -0.11 33.49 95.75
CA GLU A 220 -1.27 34.36 95.96
C GLU A 220 -1.32 34.90 97.39
N LEU A 221 -1.23 34.04 98.40
CA LEU A 221 -1.27 34.40 99.83
C LEU A 221 -0.09 35.28 100.29
N THR A 222 1.03 35.27 99.56
CA THR A 222 2.20 36.13 99.87
C THR A 222 2.35 37.31 98.91
N GLU A 223 1.31 37.65 98.14
CA GLU A 223 1.26 38.76 97.17
C GLU A 223 2.49 38.81 96.22
N SER A 224 2.88 37.65 95.66
CA SER A 224 4.01 37.58 94.74
C SER A 224 3.75 38.28 93.40
N THR A 225 4.74 39.04 92.93
CA THR A 225 4.78 39.64 91.59
C THR A 225 4.76 38.61 90.46
N TYR A 226 5.06 37.34 90.75
CA TYR A 226 5.08 36.24 89.78
C TYR A 226 3.75 35.45 89.72
N PHE A 227 2.80 35.71 90.62
CA PHE A 227 1.46 35.11 90.55
C PHE A 227 0.66 35.54 89.30
N PRO A 228 0.61 36.83 88.89
CA PRO A 228 -0.10 37.22 87.68
C PRO A 228 0.49 36.61 86.39
N PRO A 229 1.83 36.55 86.19
CA PRO A 229 2.44 35.76 85.11
C PRO A 229 2.01 34.29 85.09
N PHE A 230 2.07 33.58 86.24
CA PHE A 230 1.63 32.19 86.35
C PHE A 230 0.15 32.01 85.96
N ARG A 231 -0.73 32.85 86.48
CA ARG A 231 -2.17 32.84 86.18
C ARG A 231 -2.47 33.13 84.71
N ASN A 232 -1.71 34.04 84.08
CA ASN A 232 -1.83 34.32 82.65
C ASN A 232 -1.35 33.14 81.80
N MET A 233 -0.22 32.53 82.14
CA MET A 233 0.30 31.31 81.50
C MET A 233 -0.75 30.19 81.54
N PHE A 234 -1.31 29.88 82.72
CA PHE A 234 -2.35 28.85 82.86
C PHE A 234 -3.60 29.15 82.00
N ARG A 235 -4.07 30.40 82.02
CA ARG A 235 -5.23 30.82 81.19
C ARG A 235 -4.95 30.66 79.70
N ASN A 236 -3.74 31.02 79.25
CA ASN A 236 -3.36 30.91 77.84
C ASN A 236 -3.25 29.43 77.40
N VAL A 237 -2.65 28.56 78.22
CA VAL A 237 -2.63 27.10 77.99
C VAL A 237 -4.06 26.53 77.86
N VAL A 238 -4.97 26.94 78.73
CA VAL A 238 -6.38 26.50 78.65
C VAL A 238 -7.03 26.97 77.33
N ALA A 239 -6.79 28.21 76.91
CA ALA A 239 -7.33 28.73 75.66
C ALA A 239 -6.80 27.97 74.43
N SER A 240 -5.48 27.86 74.28
CA SER A 240 -4.85 27.17 73.14
C SER A 240 -5.14 25.66 73.12
N LEU A 241 -5.30 25.02 74.29
CA LEU A 241 -5.75 23.62 74.38
C LEU A 241 -7.20 23.44 73.94
N THR A 242 -8.08 24.42 74.18
CA THR A 242 -9.47 24.39 73.67
C THR A 242 -9.50 24.58 72.16
N GLU A 243 -8.75 25.55 71.63
CA GLU A 243 -8.56 25.78 70.19
C GLU A 243 -8.05 24.51 69.48
N ALA A 244 -6.91 23.97 69.92
CA ALA A 244 -6.27 22.83 69.26
C ALA A 244 -7.17 21.59 69.27
N LYS A 245 -7.96 21.38 70.33
CA LYS A 245 -8.94 20.29 70.41
C LYS A 245 -10.08 20.45 69.41
N GLU A 246 -10.62 21.66 69.25
CA GLU A 246 -11.69 21.90 68.29
C GLU A 246 -11.19 21.69 66.86
N ILE A 247 -9.99 22.17 66.52
CA ILE A 247 -9.38 21.99 65.19
C ILE A 247 -9.07 20.51 64.92
N SER A 248 -8.43 19.80 65.87
CA SER A 248 -8.18 18.34 65.77
C SER A 248 -9.47 17.53 65.55
N ILE A 249 -10.60 17.93 66.16
CA ILE A 249 -11.89 17.27 65.93
C ILE A 249 -12.41 17.54 64.51
N TYR A 250 -12.38 18.79 64.04
CA TYR A 250 -12.87 19.15 62.72
C TYR A 250 -11.97 18.68 61.56
N MET A 251 -10.68 18.43 61.79
CA MET A 251 -9.76 17.90 60.76
C MET A 251 -10.01 16.41 60.43
N LYS A 252 -10.53 15.60 61.36
CA LYS A 252 -10.67 14.14 61.20
C LYS A 252 -11.44 13.67 59.95
N PRO A 253 -12.51 14.34 59.47
CA PRO A 253 -13.19 13.96 58.22
C PRO A 253 -12.34 14.13 56.95
N LEU A 254 -11.24 14.88 57.00
CA LEU A 254 -10.33 15.06 55.85
C LEU A 254 -9.34 13.91 55.68
N ILE A 255 -8.92 13.27 56.78
CA ILE A 255 -7.91 12.19 56.81
C ILE A 255 -8.21 11.12 55.76
N ARG A 256 -9.45 10.61 55.74
CA ARG A 256 -9.91 9.57 54.80
C ARG A 256 -9.81 9.97 53.31
N TYR A 257 -9.77 11.26 52.99
CA TYR A 257 -9.59 11.74 51.62
C TYR A 257 -8.10 11.85 51.29
N PHE A 258 -7.26 12.27 52.25
CA PHE A 258 -5.80 12.30 52.09
C PHE A 258 -5.25 10.89 51.92
N GLU A 259 -5.57 9.97 52.84
CA GLU A 259 -5.21 8.55 52.74
C GLU A 259 -5.69 7.92 51.42
N LYS A 260 -6.91 8.28 50.96
CA LYS A 260 -7.45 7.75 49.70
C LYS A 260 -6.76 8.34 48.46
N MET A 261 -6.37 9.62 48.48
CA MET A 261 -5.57 10.23 47.41
C MET A 261 -4.11 9.76 47.41
N GLU A 262 -3.57 9.32 48.55
CA GLU A 262 -2.22 8.73 48.63
C GLU A 262 -2.17 7.27 48.12
N LEU A 263 -3.30 6.55 48.21
CA LEU A 263 -3.41 5.13 47.85
C LEU A 263 -4.02 4.84 46.47
N MET A 264 -4.68 5.82 45.83
CA MET A 264 -5.24 5.67 44.48
C MET A 264 -4.22 6.04 43.40
N ASP A 265 -4.44 5.51 42.20
CA ASP A 265 -3.71 5.92 41.00
C ASP A 265 -4.19 7.29 40.52
N PHE A 266 -3.27 8.09 39.98
CA PHE A 266 -3.51 9.51 39.69
C PHE A 266 -4.65 9.73 38.68
N ASN A 267 -4.81 8.81 37.73
CA ASN A 267 -5.88 8.83 36.74
C ASN A 267 -7.30 8.67 37.33
N GLU A 268 -7.45 8.26 38.60
CA GLU A 268 -8.76 8.12 39.26
C GLU A 268 -9.07 9.20 40.34
N ILE A 269 -8.17 10.16 40.62
CA ILE A 269 -8.32 11.03 41.81
C ILE A 269 -9.37 12.17 41.65
N GLU A 270 -9.70 12.59 40.42
CA GLU A 270 -10.55 13.76 40.16
C GLU A 270 -11.90 13.76 40.93
N PRO A 271 -12.64 12.64 41.04
CA PRO A 271 -13.91 12.59 41.77
C PRO A 271 -13.79 12.87 43.28
N LEU A 272 -12.58 12.82 43.86
CA LEU A 272 -12.32 13.15 45.27
C LEU A 272 -12.22 14.65 45.52
N PHE A 273 -11.92 15.46 44.49
CA PHE A 273 -11.69 16.90 44.63
C PHE A 273 -12.94 17.65 45.13
N ARG A 274 -14.14 17.33 44.59
CA ARG A 274 -15.40 17.97 45.03
C ARG A 274 -15.78 17.61 46.48
N PRO A 275 -15.79 16.33 46.91
CA PRO A 275 -15.97 15.97 48.32
C PRO A 275 -14.94 16.60 49.26
N LEU A 276 -13.68 16.68 48.85
CA LEU A 276 -12.60 17.29 49.64
C LEU A 276 -12.85 18.78 49.87
N LEU A 277 -12.98 19.57 48.79
CA LEU A 277 -13.20 21.02 48.86
C LEU A 277 -14.50 21.35 49.63
N HIS A 278 -15.58 20.61 49.39
CA HIS A 278 -16.82 20.75 50.15
C HIS A 278 -16.63 20.50 51.65
N THR A 279 -15.83 19.50 52.03
CA THR A 279 -15.53 19.20 53.43
C THR A 279 -14.70 20.33 54.07
N ILE A 280 -13.74 20.91 53.35
CA ILE A 280 -12.98 22.08 53.80
C ILE A 280 -13.89 23.30 54.01
N CYS A 281 -14.83 23.56 53.09
CA CYS A 281 -15.84 24.61 53.27
C CYS A 281 -16.74 24.36 54.51
N LEU A 282 -17.17 23.11 54.75
CA LEU A 282 -17.96 22.76 55.93
C LEU A 282 -17.17 22.93 57.25
N ILE A 283 -15.87 22.63 57.26
CA ILE A 283 -14.98 22.86 58.39
C ILE A 283 -14.84 24.36 58.66
N TRP A 284 -14.62 25.16 57.62
CA TRP A 284 -14.52 26.63 57.70
C TRP A 284 -15.78 27.28 58.28
N VAL A 285 -16.97 26.82 57.88
CA VAL A 285 -18.26 27.37 58.34
C VAL A 285 -18.62 26.96 59.78
N ASN A 286 -18.15 25.81 60.27
CA ASN A 286 -18.56 25.27 61.58
C ASN A 286 -17.49 25.36 62.68
N SER A 287 -16.20 25.45 62.34
CA SER A 287 -15.11 25.63 63.32
C SER A 287 -14.88 27.09 63.66
N ARG A 288 -14.87 27.40 64.96
CA ARG A 288 -14.65 28.74 65.50
C ARG A 288 -13.18 29.17 65.42
N TYR A 289 -12.26 28.22 65.50
CA TYR A 289 -10.81 28.46 65.58
C TYR A 289 -10.04 28.12 64.30
N TYR A 290 -10.63 27.36 63.36
CA TYR A 290 -10.04 27.11 62.05
C TYR A 290 -10.43 28.16 60.99
N CYS A 291 -11.40 29.04 61.26
CA CYS A 291 -11.81 30.14 60.37
C CYS A 291 -10.76 31.28 60.32
N ASN A 292 -9.50 30.94 60.02
CA ASN A 292 -8.36 31.84 59.87
C ASN A 292 -7.63 31.51 58.54
N VAL A 293 -7.41 32.53 57.72
CA VAL A 293 -6.87 32.41 56.36
C VAL A 293 -5.45 31.82 56.35
N THR A 294 -4.62 32.04 57.38
CA THR A 294 -3.26 31.48 57.40
C THR A 294 -3.26 29.95 57.44
N LYS A 295 -4.06 29.36 58.33
CA LYS A 295 -4.20 27.90 58.50
C LYS A 295 -4.78 27.23 57.24
N LEU A 296 -5.69 27.92 56.54
CA LEU A 296 -6.22 27.48 55.26
C LEU A 296 -5.17 27.52 54.14
N ILE A 297 -4.32 28.56 54.08
CA ILE A 297 -3.23 28.63 53.09
C ILE A 297 -2.26 27.46 53.27
N VAL A 298 -1.91 27.11 54.51
CA VAL A 298 -1.08 25.92 54.83
C VAL A 298 -1.75 24.66 54.28
N LEU A 299 -2.99 24.37 54.67
CA LEU A 299 -3.68 23.16 54.24
C LEU A 299 -3.83 23.04 52.71
N ILE A 300 -4.15 24.15 52.01
CA ILE A 300 -4.27 24.13 50.54
C ILE A 300 -2.89 23.99 49.87
N LYS A 301 -1.82 24.55 50.46
CA LYS A 301 -0.43 24.33 49.99
C LYS A 301 -0.01 22.86 50.16
N GLU A 302 -0.32 22.24 51.29
CA GLU A 302 -0.05 20.82 51.53
C GLU A 302 -0.86 19.92 50.58
N ILE A 303 -2.12 20.26 50.29
CA ILE A 303 -2.93 19.52 49.30
C ILE A 303 -2.31 19.66 47.91
N ALA A 304 -1.84 20.86 47.53
CA ALA A 304 -1.14 21.06 46.28
C ALA A 304 0.18 20.26 46.21
N ASN A 305 0.95 20.17 47.32
CA ASN A 305 2.13 19.30 47.40
C ASN A 305 1.78 17.82 47.17
N LEU A 306 0.70 17.32 47.78
CA LEU A 306 0.24 15.95 47.58
C LEU A 306 -0.18 15.69 46.11
N LEU A 307 -0.88 16.63 45.48
CA LEU A 307 -1.23 16.50 44.06
C LEU A 307 0.00 16.51 43.14
N ILE A 308 1.01 17.34 43.43
CA ILE A 308 2.31 17.31 42.72
C ILE A 308 2.98 15.95 42.93
N HIS A 309 3.05 15.44 44.17
CA HIS A 309 3.67 14.15 44.47
C HIS A 309 3.00 12.98 43.73
N GLN A 310 1.66 12.93 43.68
CA GLN A 310 0.95 11.87 42.95
C GLN A 310 1.08 12.02 41.44
N ALA A 311 1.16 13.26 40.91
CA ALA A 311 1.45 13.50 39.49
C ALA A 311 2.88 13.05 39.12
N SER A 312 3.89 13.42 39.91
CA SER A 312 5.27 12.95 39.70
C SER A 312 5.41 11.43 39.83
N LYS A 313 4.71 10.79 40.77
CA LYS A 313 4.67 9.33 40.90
C LYS A 313 4.01 8.65 39.69
N TYR A 314 3.02 9.28 39.07
CA TYR A 314 2.32 8.74 37.90
C TYR A 314 3.11 8.93 36.60
N LEU A 315 3.83 10.04 36.46
CA LEU A 315 4.67 10.33 35.29
C LEU A 315 6.03 9.63 35.29
N ASP A 316 6.53 9.24 36.48
CA ASP A 316 7.85 8.66 36.75
C ASP A 316 9.04 9.42 36.08
N PRO A 317 9.77 10.27 36.83
CA PRO A 317 10.93 11.02 36.32
C PRO A 317 11.96 10.22 35.52
N SER A 318 12.11 8.92 35.80
CA SER A 318 13.07 8.06 35.10
C SER A 318 12.51 7.43 33.82
N ALA A 319 11.22 7.15 33.74
CA ALA A 319 10.59 6.57 32.54
C ALA A 319 10.14 7.65 31.54
N LEU A 320 9.78 8.84 32.01
CA LEU A 320 9.11 9.88 31.21
C LEU A 320 9.83 10.25 29.91
N LEU A 321 11.15 10.28 29.89
CA LEU A 321 11.95 10.67 28.70
C LEU A 321 12.57 9.49 27.95
N GLU A 322 12.39 8.25 28.44
CA GLU A 322 12.81 7.00 27.78
C GLU A 322 11.62 6.22 27.18
N GLY A 323 10.38 6.57 27.56
CA GLY A 323 9.15 5.91 27.11
C GLY A 323 8.65 6.37 25.74
N ASP A 324 7.50 5.82 25.32
CA ASP A 324 6.84 6.22 24.09
C ASP A 324 6.31 7.65 24.17
N VAL A 325 6.51 8.42 23.09
CA VAL A 325 6.20 9.86 23.04
C VAL A 325 4.70 10.12 23.16
N ASP A 326 3.85 9.28 22.57
CA ASP A 326 2.40 9.46 22.59
C ASP A 326 1.84 9.12 23.98
N GLU A 327 2.24 7.99 24.55
CA GLU A 327 1.82 7.56 25.90
C GLU A 327 2.30 8.53 27.01
N CYS A 328 3.55 9.01 26.91
CA CYS A 328 4.10 9.98 27.86
C CYS A 328 3.42 11.34 27.73
N ARG A 329 3.11 11.79 26.50
CA ARG A 329 2.42 13.07 26.28
C ARG A 329 0.99 13.05 26.83
N ASP A 330 0.21 12.01 26.54
CA ASP A 330 -1.16 11.88 27.07
C ASP A 330 -1.17 11.83 28.60
N SER A 331 -0.17 11.19 29.21
CA SER A 331 0.01 11.17 30.67
C SER A 331 0.31 12.57 31.24
N VAL A 332 1.14 13.39 30.56
CA VAL A 332 1.40 14.79 30.93
C VAL A 332 0.15 15.67 30.78
N LEU A 333 -0.61 15.49 29.68
CA LEU A 333 -1.87 16.21 29.45
C LEU A 333 -2.94 15.85 30.50
N LEU A 334 -3.00 14.60 30.96
CA LEU A 334 -3.85 14.17 32.07
C LEU A 334 -3.46 14.88 33.39
N CYS A 335 -2.17 14.95 33.71
CA CYS A 335 -1.65 15.69 34.86
C CYS A 335 -2.00 17.18 34.82
N LEU A 336 -1.75 17.84 33.68
CA LEU A 336 -2.15 19.24 33.46
C LEU A 336 -3.65 19.44 33.68
N ARG A 337 -4.48 18.59 33.06
CA ARG A 337 -5.94 18.63 33.18
C ARG A 337 -6.41 18.51 34.62
N TYR A 338 -5.86 17.61 35.41
CA TYR A 338 -6.30 17.38 36.80
C TYR A 338 -5.86 18.49 37.76
N LEU A 339 -4.67 19.06 37.58
CA LEU A 339 -4.20 20.21 38.36
C LEU A 339 -5.01 21.49 38.04
N GLU A 340 -5.30 21.73 36.76
CA GLU A 340 -6.17 22.82 36.29
C GLU A 340 -7.60 22.64 36.83
N THR A 341 -8.16 21.43 36.74
CA THR A 341 -9.50 21.09 37.24
C THR A 341 -9.62 21.24 38.77
N PHE A 342 -8.59 20.88 39.55
CA PHE A 342 -8.55 21.17 40.98
C PHE A 342 -8.53 22.68 41.27
N ARG A 343 -7.72 23.46 40.53
CA ARG A 343 -7.64 24.92 40.64
C ARG A 343 -8.98 25.60 40.33
N LEU A 344 -9.65 25.18 39.25
CA LEU A 344 -10.95 25.73 38.84
C LEU A 344 -12.04 25.42 39.88
N MET A 345 -12.08 24.18 40.40
CA MET A 345 -13.02 23.83 41.46
C MET A 345 -12.71 24.52 42.79
N PHE A 346 -11.44 24.80 43.13
CA PHE A 346 -11.12 25.60 44.31
C PHE A 346 -11.76 27.00 44.23
N GLU A 347 -11.63 27.70 43.10
CA GLU A 347 -12.26 29.02 42.92
C GLU A 347 -13.80 28.93 42.83
N GLU A 348 -14.35 27.84 42.27
CA GLU A 348 -15.80 27.56 42.28
C GLU A 348 -16.35 27.41 43.71
N TYR A 349 -15.68 26.60 44.55
CA TYR A 349 -16.06 26.41 45.95
C TYR A 349 -15.84 27.67 46.79
N ARG A 350 -14.80 28.44 46.50
CA ARG A 350 -14.56 29.76 47.09
C ARG A 350 -15.69 30.75 46.78
N ALA A 351 -16.17 30.78 45.53
CA ALA A 351 -17.30 31.61 45.12
C ALA A 351 -18.64 31.15 45.75
N LYS A 352 -18.81 29.84 45.97
CA LYS A 352 -19.96 29.24 46.66
C LYS A 352 -19.93 29.40 48.18
N LEU A 353 -18.77 29.58 48.79
CA LEU A 353 -18.59 29.63 50.24
C LEU A 353 -19.58 30.56 50.98
N PRO A 354 -19.94 31.78 50.51
CA PRO A 354 -20.88 32.63 51.21
C PRO A 354 -22.29 32.02 51.35
N THR A 355 -22.73 31.16 50.42
CA THR A 355 -24.04 30.50 50.47
C THR A 355 -24.07 29.29 51.41
N MET A 356 -22.93 28.92 52.01
CA MET A 356 -22.81 27.80 52.94
C MET A 356 -23.05 28.22 54.40
N PHE A 357 -23.04 29.53 54.70
CA PHE A 357 -23.31 30.05 56.04
C PHE A 357 -24.81 30.01 56.37
N LYS A 358 -25.13 29.88 57.66
CA LYS A 358 -26.52 29.88 58.15
C LYS A 358 -27.10 31.30 58.13
N GLU A 359 -28.38 31.41 57.81
CA GLU A 359 -29.10 32.69 57.84
C GLU A 359 -28.89 33.40 59.19
N GLY A 360 -28.51 34.68 59.15
CA GLY A 360 -28.21 35.49 60.33
C GLY A 360 -26.74 35.51 60.79
N HIS A 361 -25.84 34.75 60.15
CA HIS A 361 -24.39 34.91 60.33
C HIS A 361 -23.76 35.69 59.17
N GLU A 362 -22.82 36.59 59.46
CA GLU A 362 -22.00 37.25 58.44
C GLU A 362 -21.03 36.23 57.80
N PRO A 363 -21.01 36.06 56.47
CA PRO A 363 -20.07 35.15 55.82
C PRO A 363 -18.62 35.64 55.93
N VAL A 364 -17.69 34.74 56.26
CA VAL A 364 -16.25 35.02 56.25
C VAL A 364 -15.62 34.44 54.98
N PRO A 365 -15.31 35.25 53.95
CA PRO A 365 -14.75 34.78 52.69
C PRO A 365 -13.25 34.44 52.78
N TRP A 366 -12.76 33.61 51.85
CA TRP A 366 -11.33 33.30 51.72
C TRP A 366 -10.57 34.42 51.01
N THR A 367 -10.00 35.36 51.78
CA THR A 367 -9.34 36.57 51.27
C THR A 367 -7.81 36.43 51.20
N PHE A 368 -7.30 35.77 50.15
CA PHE A 368 -5.87 35.71 49.83
C PHE A 368 -5.61 35.62 48.33
N HIS A 369 -4.38 35.89 47.90
CA HIS A 369 -3.99 35.76 46.49
C HIS A 369 -3.62 34.29 46.18
N PRO A 370 -4.13 33.64 45.11
CA PRO A 370 -3.96 32.20 44.88
C PRO A 370 -2.51 31.70 44.89
N LYS A 371 -1.54 32.51 44.42
CA LYS A 371 -0.10 32.20 44.48
C LYS A 371 0.42 31.88 45.89
N MET A 372 -0.25 32.31 46.97
CA MET A 372 0.18 32.03 48.35
C MET A 372 -0.01 30.56 48.75
N ALA A 373 -0.97 29.86 48.14
CA ALA A 373 -1.17 28.42 48.35
C ALA A 373 -0.69 27.60 47.14
N PHE A 374 -0.98 28.06 45.92
CA PHE A 374 -0.71 27.34 44.67
C PHE A 374 0.62 27.70 43.99
N GLY A 375 1.49 28.52 44.60
CA GLY A 375 2.71 29.04 43.97
C GLY A 375 3.60 27.95 43.36
N ARG A 376 3.85 26.85 44.10
CA ARG A 376 4.61 25.69 43.63
C ARG A 376 3.87 24.93 42.51
N MET A 377 2.56 24.74 42.66
CA MET A 377 1.72 24.07 41.67
C MET A 377 1.70 24.81 40.32
N PHE A 378 1.77 26.14 40.33
CA PHE A 378 1.90 26.92 39.10
C PHE A 378 3.26 26.70 38.43
N LEU A 379 4.37 26.67 39.19
CA LEU A 379 5.69 26.34 38.64
C LEU A 379 5.72 24.92 38.04
N PHE A 380 5.08 23.95 38.71
CA PHE A 380 4.93 22.58 38.21
C PHE A 380 4.07 22.52 36.93
N VAL A 381 2.95 23.24 36.86
CA VAL A 381 2.11 23.33 35.65
C VAL A 381 2.87 23.97 34.48
N GLU A 382 3.65 25.03 34.70
CA GLU A 382 4.48 25.60 33.63
C GLU A 382 5.64 24.66 33.22
N ARG A 383 6.17 23.83 34.14
CA ARG A 383 7.12 22.77 33.80
C ARG A 383 6.48 21.69 32.93
N LEU A 384 5.31 21.20 33.31
CA LEU A 384 4.56 20.21 32.52
C LEU A 384 4.17 20.75 31.13
N LYS A 385 3.88 22.06 30.98
CA LYS A 385 3.66 22.69 29.66
C LYS A 385 4.92 22.71 28.79
N LYS A 386 6.11 22.95 29.36
CA LYS A 386 7.38 22.81 28.61
C LYS A 386 7.58 21.35 28.15
N ILE A 387 7.18 20.37 28.96
CA ILE A 387 7.29 18.95 28.63
C ILE A 387 6.27 18.52 27.55
N ASP A 388 5.01 18.99 27.65
CA ASP A 388 4.00 18.80 26.59
C ASP A 388 4.47 19.40 25.24
N ALA A 389 5.03 20.62 25.25
CA ALA A 389 5.59 21.24 24.06
C ALA A 389 6.82 20.51 23.50
N PHE A 390 7.66 19.93 24.37
CA PHE A 390 8.79 19.07 23.98
C PHE A 390 8.30 17.80 23.26
N PHE A 391 7.30 17.10 23.81
CA PHE A 391 6.74 15.91 23.16
C PHE A 391 5.93 16.24 21.89
N ALA A 392 5.19 17.35 21.86
CA ALA A 392 4.53 17.82 20.64
C ALA A 392 5.53 18.03 19.49
N CYS A 393 6.65 18.71 19.78
CA CYS A 393 7.75 18.87 18.84
C CYS A 393 8.35 17.51 18.41
N ALA A 394 8.47 16.54 19.32
CA ALA A 394 8.93 15.19 18.97
C ALA A 394 7.95 14.46 18.03
N GLN A 395 6.64 14.51 18.31
CA GLN A 395 5.59 13.95 17.43
C GLN A 395 5.59 14.57 16.02
N GLU A 396 5.95 15.86 15.92
CA GLU A 396 6.09 16.56 14.64
C GLU A 396 7.34 16.08 13.86
N PHE A 397 8.52 16.04 14.49
CA PHE A 397 9.76 15.59 13.83
C PHE A 397 9.80 14.09 13.52
N LEU A 398 9.23 13.23 14.36
CA LEU A 398 9.23 11.77 14.14
C LEU A 398 8.49 11.35 12.86
N ARG A 399 7.58 12.18 12.35
CA ARG A 399 6.93 11.95 11.04
C ARG A 399 7.91 12.02 9.87
N LEU A 400 9.01 12.77 10.00
CA LEU A 400 10.02 12.94 8.93
C LEU A 400 10.73 11.64 8.56
N GLU A 401 10.73 10.62 9.44
CA GLU A 401 11.25 9.27 9.14
C GLU A 401 10.68 8.71 7.82
N LYS A 402 9.42 9.03 7.51
CA LYS A 402 8.65 8.47 6.39
C LYS A 402 8.34 9.51 5.30
N VAL A 403 8.96 10.69 5.36
CA VAL A 403 8.75 11.79 4.40
C VAL A 403 9.76 11.66 3.25
N GLU A 404 9.25 11.24 2.09
CA GLU A 404 10.02 11.19 0.83
C GLU A 404 9.44 12.15 -0.21
N PHE A 405 10.32 12.95 -0.84
CA PHE A 405 9.96 13.71 -2.04
C PHE A 405 10.33 12.92 -3.30
N GLY A 406 9.35 12.77 -4.20
CA GLY A 406 9.55 12.30 -5.57
C GLY A 406 10.07 13.39 -6.52
N GLY A 407 10.19 13.06 -7.80
CA GLY A 407 10.61 14.01 -8.84
C GLY A 407 12.13 14.17 -8.99
N ILE A 408 12.55 15.08 -9.87
CA ILE A 408 13.94 15.16 -10.36
C ILE A 408 14.92 15.56 -9.25
N LYS A 409 14.56 16.53 -8.39
CA LYS A 409 15.36 16.86 -7.19
C LYS A 409 14.98 16.04 -5.96
N GLY A 410 13.91 15.24 -6.03
CA GLY A 410 13.31 14.52 -4.90
C GLY A 410 14.31 13.80 -4.01
N ARG A 411 15.11 12.88 -4.58
CA ARG A 411 16.15 12.14 -3.85
C ARG A 411 17.17 13.03 -3.12
N ALA A 412 17.49 14.21 -3.66
CA ALA A 412 18.39 15.16 -3.03
C ALA A 412 17.71 15.97 -1.90
N LEU A 413 16.40 16.21 -1.98
CA LEU A 413 15.60 16.84 -0.94
C LEU A 413 15.32 15.86 0.21
N THR A 414 14.92 14.61 -0.09
CA THR A 414 14.78 13.53 0.90
C THR A 414 16.08 13.29 1.67
N SER A 415 17.24 13.28 1.00
CA SER A 415 18.54 13.16 1.67
C SER A 415 18.84 14.30 2.65
N GLN A 416 18.34 15.52 2.37
CA GLN A 416 18.44 16.65 3.31
C GLN A 416 17.47 16.51 4.49
N ILE A 417 16.25 16.00 4.27
CA ILE A 417 15.30 15.68 5.35
C ILE A 417 15.88 14.61 6.29
N VAL A 418 16.41 13.51 5.74
CA VAL A 418 17.06 12.46 6.55
C VAL A 418 18.25 13.03 7.35
N THR A 419 18.97 14.00 6.81
CA THR A 419 20.03 14.72 7.56
C THR A 419 19.45 15.55 8.70
N VAL A 420 18.38 16.33 8.46
CA VAL A 420 17.69 17.12 9.50
C VAL A 420 17.04 16.24 10.57
N PHE A 421 16.49 15.08 10.19
CA PHE A 421 15.93 14.10 11.11
C PHE A 421 17.02 13.46 11.98
N GLN A 422 18.20 13.14 11.42
CA GLN A 422 19.34 12.69 12.23
C GLN A 422 19.84 13.80 13.17
N GLU A 423 19.93 15.07 12.72
CA GLU A 423 20.25 16.19 13.61
C GLU A 423 19.24 16.33 14.75
N PHE A 424 17.93 16.15 14.48
CA PHE A 424 16.90 16.13 15.52
C PHE A 424 17.09 14.97 16.50
N ASN A 425 17.33 13.75 16.01
CA ASN A 425 17.53 12.57 16.85
C ASN A 425 18.78 12.71 17.73
N ASP A 426 19.87 13.28 17.22
CA ASP A 426 21.09 13.58 18.00
C ASP A 426 20.82 14.61 19.12
N ILE A 427 19.88 15.55 18.90
CA ILE A 427 19.45 16.54 19.90
C ILE A 427 18.50 15.90 20.93
N TYR A 428 17.55 15.08 20.49
CA TYR A 428 16.57 14.39 21.33
C TYR A 428 17.22 13.33 22.23
N ALA A 429 18.24 12.64 21.72
CA ALA A 429 19.04 11.66 22.47
C ALA A 429 19.69 12.23 23.74
N VAL A 430 19.99 13.54 23.78
CA VAL A 430 20.55 14.19 24.99
C VAL A 430 19.61 14.06 26.19
N PHE A 431 18.29 14.13 25.97
CA PHE A 431 17.29 14.08 27.04
C PHE A 431 17.16 12.70 27.70
N HIS A 432 17.62 11.63 27.05
CA HIS A 432 17.71 10.30 27.65
C HIS A 432 18.92 10.16 28.59
N SER A 433 19.83 11.15 28.60
CA SER A 433 21.08 11.11 29.37
C SER A 433 21.11 12.05 30.58
N ILE A 434 19.96 12.66 30.92
CA ILE A 434 19.87 13.58 32.07
C ILE A 434 20.06 12.83 33.40
N THR A 435 20.54 13.57 34.41
CA THR A 435 20.84 13.02 35.75
C THR A 435 20.12 13.79 36.87
N TYR A 436 19.26 14.73 36.50
CA TYR A 436 18.36 15.48 37.37
C TYR A 436 16.90 15.03 37.15
N ASP A 437 15.99 15.40 38.05
CA ASP A 437 14.56 15.19 37.87
C ASP A 437 13.97 16.27 36.94
N PRO A 438 13.46 15.94 35.73
CA PRO A 438 12.90 16.92 34.81
C PRO A 438 11.60 17.54 35.34
N LEU A 439 10.86 16.82 36.19
CA LEU A 439 9.59 17.25 36.77
C LEU A 439 9.75 18.24 37.94
N SER A 440 10.95 18.32 38.54
CA SER A 440 11.24 19.19 39.69
C SER A 440 10.99 20.68 39.37
N PRO A 441 10.03 21.36 40.03
CA PRO A 441 9.83 22.81 39.88
C PRO A 441 10.99 23.65 40.41
N GLU A 442 11.76 23.07 41.34
CA GLU A 442 12.86 23.73 42.03
C GLU A 442 14.20 23.65 41.30
N ASP A 443 14.38 22.68 40.40
CA ASP A 443 15.57 22.57 39.56
C ASP A 443 15.35 23.25 38.20
N ASP A 444 16.18 24.25 37.91
CA ASP A 444 16.15 25.06 36.70
C ASP A 444 17.06 24.48 35.58
N SER A 445 17.62 23.27 35.76
CA SER A 445 18.48 22.61 34.77
C SER A 445 17.70 22.22 33.50
N PHE A 446 16.58 21.51 33.64
CA PHE A 446 15.69 21.19 32.52
C PHE A 446 15.20 22.44 31.78
N CYS A 447 14.96 23.56 32.46
CA CYS A 447 14.56 24.80 31.80
C CYS A 447 15.60 25.27 30.77
N LYS A 448 16.90 25.17 31.11
CA LYS A 448 18.02 25.58 30.24
C LYS A 448 18.23 24.60 29.10
N ASP A 449 18.16 23.31 29.38
CA ASP A 449 18.32 22.28 28.33
C ASP A 449 17.14 22.33 27.35
N TYR A 450 15.91 22.57 27.82
CA TYR A 450 14.74 22.85 26.99
C TYR A 450 14.90 24.15 26.17
N GLU A 451 15.46 25.21 26.74
CA GLU A 451 15.71 26.47 26.00
C GLU A 451 16.78 26.29 24.91
N MET A 452 17.83 25.49 25.16
CA MET A 452 18.79 25.06 24.11
C MET A 452 18.15 24.13 23.07
N PHE A 453 17.21 23.27 23.46
CA PHE A 453 16.45 22.42 22.54
C PHE A 453 15.63 23.27 21.58
N VAL A 454 14.87 24.25 22.10
CA VAL A 454 14.07 25.18 21.29
C VAL A 454 14.96 26.00 20.35
N GLU A 455 16.11 26.52 20.79
CA GLU A 455 17.03 27.27 19.93
C GLU A 455 17.55 26.42 18.75
N LYS A 456 17.90 25.15 19.00
CA LYS A 456 18.35 24.24 17.93
C LYS A 456 17.20 23.81 17.01
N VAL A 457 16.02 23.52 17.56
CA VAL A 457 14.81 23.23 16.79
C VAL A 457 14.45 24.40 15.87
N GLU A 458 14.68 25.65 16.29
CA GLU A 458 14.49 26.82 15.44
C GLU A 458 15.42 26.82 14.20
N ASP A 459 16.65 26.30 14.32
CA ASP A 459 17.56 26.12 13.19
C ASP A 459 17.07 24.99 12.26
N LEU A 460 16.58 23.87 12.81
CA LEU A 460 15.98 22.79 12.03
C LEU A 460 14.74 23.24 11.27
N ASP A 461 13.87 24.06 11.89
CA ASP A 461 12.68 24.62 11.25
C ASP A 461 13.06 25.53 10.06
N ARG A 462 14.14 26.31 10.18
CA ARG A 462 14.67 27.13 9.07
C ARG A 462 15.25 26.26 7.94
N LYS A 463 15.88 25.12 8.26
CA LYS A 463 16.32 24.12 7.26
C LYS A 463 15.12 23.49 6.54
N LEU A 464 14.12 23.00 7.28
CA LEU A 464 12.88 22.44 6.73
C LEU A 464 12.13 23.45 5.86
N ALA A 465 11.95 24.69 6.33
CA ALA A 465 11.35 25.78 5.57
C ALA A 465 12.06 26.02 4.22
N THR A 466 13.39 25.96 4.21
CA THR A 466 14.20 26.09 2.99
C THR A 466 14.01 24.89 2.05
N ILE A 467 14.05 23.67 2.57
CA ILE A 467 13.85 22.42 1.80
C ILE A 467 12.43 22.37 1.19
N PHE A 468 11.41 22.73 1.97
CA PHE A 468 10.01 22.76 1.53
C PHE A 468 9.75 23.86 0.49
N SER A 469 10.34 25.04 0.67
CA SER A 469 10.33 26.12 -0.32
C SER A 469 10.98 25.67 -1.65
N MET A 470 12.09 24.93 -1.59
CA MET A 470 12.74 24.32 -2.76
C MET A 470 11.94 23.17 -3.39
N ALA A 471 11.21 22.39 -2.60
CA ALA A 471 10.36 21.30 -3.09
C ALA A 471 9.15 21.84 -3.88
N LEU A 472 8.53 22.93 -3.41
CA LEU A 472 7.45 23.62 -4.13
C LEU A 472 7.95 24.37 -5.38
N ASP A 473 9.20 24.86 -5.38
CA ASP A 473 9.85 25.40 -6.58
C ASP A 473 10.23 24.34 -7.64
N ASP A 474 10.20 23.04 -7.31
CA ASP A 474 10.36 21.92 -8.26
C ASP A 474 9.01 21.36 -8.76
N CYS A 475 7.88 21.84 -8.22
CA CYS A 475 6.54 21.39 -8.58
C CYS A 475 6.06 22.05 -9.89
N TYR A 476 6.08 21.28 -10.98
CA TYR A 476 5.73 21.72 -12.33
C TYR A 476 4.23 21.57 -12.69
N ASN A 477 3.43 20.90 -11.87
CA ASN A 477 1.99 20.75 -12.05
C ASN A 477 1.25 20.79 -10.69
N LEU A 478 -0.06 21.04 -10.73
CA LEU A 478 -0.90 21.16 -9.53
C LEU A 478 -0.93 19.89 -8.69
N GLU A 479 -0.96 18.71 -9.32
CA GLU A 479 -1.01 17.42 -8.60
C GLU A 479 0.23 17.21 -7.73
N SER A 480 1.40 17.53 -8.28
CA SER A 480 2.69 17.49 -7.56
C SER A 480 2.73 18.56 -6.47
N PHE A 481 2.19 19.76 -6.72
CA PHE A 481 2.10 20.81 -5.71
C PHE A 481 1.22 20.37 -4.53
N PHE A 482 0.01 19.86 -4.77
CA PHE A 482 -0.88 19.34 -3.73
C PHE A 482 -0.27 18.16 -2.97
N LYS A 483 0.36 17.20 -3.67
CA LYS A 483 1.07 16.07 -3.03
C LYS A 483 2.22 16.57 -2.14
N CYS A 484 3.00 17.53 -2.62
CA CYS A 484 4.09 18.14 -1.86
C CYS A 484 3.56 18.86 -0.59
N THR A 485 2.47 19.62 -0.70
CA THR A 485 1.78 20.25 0.45
C THR A 485 1.25 19.22 1.45
N HIS A 486 0.61 18.14 0.98
CA HIS A 486 0.09 17.09 1.85
C HIS A 486 1.20 16.35 2.61
N VAL A 487 2.35 16.12 1.96
CA VAL A 487 3.55 15.49 2.56
C VAL A 487 4.17 16.35 3.67
N MET A 488 4.02 17.68 3.64
CA MET A 488 4.44 18.55 4.74
C MET A 488 3.51 18.43 5.96
N GLY A 489 2.20 18.27 5.73
CA GLY A 489 1.21 18.05 6.78
C GLY A 489 1.27 19.10 7.90
N LEU A 490 1.17 18.65 9.16
CA LEU A 490 1.17 19.53 10.35
C LEU A 490 2.46 20.34 10.56
N LEU A 491 3.55 20.04 9.83
CA LEU A 491 4.75 20.90 9.84
C LEU A 491 4.43 22.29 9.25
N MET A 492 3.33 22.43 8.50
CA MET A 492 2.80 23.71 8.02
C MET A 492 2.17 24.58 9.11
N ASP A 493 1.81 24.03 10.28
CA ASP A 493 1.30 24.81 11.42
C ASP A 493 2.42 25.58 12.12
N ARG A 494 3.68 25.16 11.89
CA ARG A 494 4.87 25.73 12.54
C ARG A 494 5.21 27.06 11.89
N GLN A 495 5.12 28.13 12.69
CA GLN A 495 5.10 29.52 12.21
C GLN A 495 6.27 29.90 11.30
N ILE A 496 7.47 29.34 11.53
CA ILE A 496 8.68 29.61 10.73
C ILE A 496 8.60 28.98 9.33
N ILE A 497 8.08 27.75 9.25
CA ILE A 497 7.86 27.04 8.00
C ILE A 497 6.73 27.72 7.23
N ASN A 498 5.60 27.97 7.90
CA ASN A 498 4.44 28.67 7.34
C ASN A 498 4.83 30.03 6.71
N ALA A 499 5.60 30.86 7.44
CA ALA A 499 5.99 32.19 6.98
C ALA A 499 6.88 32.20 5.72
N GLN A 500 7.61 31.12 5.43
CA GLN A 500 8.36 31.00 4.17
C GLN A 500 7.56 30.30 3.06
N VAL A 501 6.70 29.35 3.41
CA VAL A 501 5.99 28.49 2.45
C VAL A 501 4.66 29.10 1.98
N SER A 502 3.85 29.72 2.85
CA SER A 502 2.55 30.31 2.47
C SER A 502 2.63 31.30 1.28
N PRO A 503 3.68 32.16 1.14
CA PRO A 503 3.89 32.95 -0.08
C PRO A 503 3.94 32.15 -1.40
N LYS A 504 4.34 30.87 -1.37
CA LYS A 504 4.38 29.97 -2.55
C LYS A 504 2.99 29.55 -3.01
N TYR A 505 1.97 29.53 -2.14
CA TYR A 505 0.60 29.18 -2.55
C TYR A 505 0.01 30.13 -3.60
N LYS A 506 0.57 31.33 -3.76
CA LYS A 506 0.23 32.24 -4.88
C LYS A 506 0.55 31.64 -6.25
N VAL A 507 1.56 30.77 -6.34
CA VAL A 507 1.88 30.01 -7.55
C VAL A 507 0.81 28.95 -7.80
N MET A 508 0.38 28.23 -6.76
CA MET A 508 -0.73 27.25 -6.84
C MET A 508 -2.04 27.90 -7.32
N VAL A 509 -2.39 29.10 -6.81
CA VAL A 509 -3.56 29.87 -7.29
C VAL A 509 -3.41 30.29 -8.76
N ALA A 510 -2.20 30.70 -9.18
CA ALA A 510 -1.94 31.06 -10.57
C ALA A 510 -2.03 29.85 -11.53
N MET A 511 -1.48 28.69 -11.14
CA MET A 511 -1.57 27.44 -11.91
C MET A 511 -3.02 26.93 -12.00
N LEU A 512 -3.81 27.10 -10.94
CA LEU A 512 -5.24 26.77 -10.95
C LEU A 512 -6.06 27.74 -11.82
N HIS A 513 -5.64 29.00 -11.91
CA HIS A 513 -6.21 29.95 -12.87
C HIS A 513 -5.89 29.56 -14.32
N GLU A 514 -4.65 29.16 -14.60
CA GLU A 514 -4.17 28.77 -15.93
C GLU A 514 -4.80 27.46 -16.42
N GLU A 515 -4.97 26.45 -15.56
CA GLU A 515 -5.71 25.23 -15.93
C GLU A 515 -7.18 25.51 -16.31
N LEU A 516 -7.82 26.51 -15.69
CA LEU A 516 -9.16 26.96 -16.10
C LEU A 516 -9.14 27.74 -17.44
N ASP A 517 -8.05 28.45 -17.78
CA ASP A 517 -7.88 29.02 -19.13
C ASP A 517 -7.69 27.92 -20.18
N VAL A 518 -6.83 26.93 -19.91
CA VAL A 518 -6.62 25.78 -20.78
C VAL A 518 -7.92 25.02 -21.00
N ALA A 519 -8.71 24.79 -19.95
CA ALA A 519 -10.03 24.17 -20.07
C ALA A 519 -11.02 25.00 -20.92
N LYS A 520 -10.99 26.33 -20.82
CA LYS A 520 -11.80 27.22 -21.64
C LYS A 520 -11.35 27.24 -23.10
N VAL A 521 -10.04 27.28 -23.37
CA VAL A 521 -9.48 27.17 -24.72
C VAL A 521 -9.88 25.85 -25.38
N LEU A 522 -9.72 24.72 -24.68
CA LEU A 522 -10.14 23.41 -25.19
C LEU A 522 -11.65 23.35 -25.49
N PHE A 523 -12.48 24.02 -24.69
CA PHE A 523 -13.92 24.13 -24.94
C PHE A 523 -14.24 24.95 -26.20
N ASP A 524 -13.62 26.12 -26.36
CA ASP A 524 -13.87 27.01 -27.50
C ASP A 524 -13.26 26.47 -28.81
N GLU A 525 -12.10 25.79 -28.75
CA GLU A 525 -11.51 25.10 -29.89
C GLU A 525 -12.43 23.99 -30.40
N GLN A 526 -12.91 23.12 -29.50
CA GLN A 526 -13.84 22.03 -29.80
C GLN A 526 -15.15 22.54 -30.40
N LEU A 527 -15.73 23.61 -29.83
CA LEU A 527 -16.93 24.26 -30.37
C LEU A 527 -16.66 24.83 -31.78
N SER A 528 -15.51 25.47 -31.99
CA SER A 528 -15.11 26.00 -33.31
C SER A 528 -14.83 24.90 -34.35
N MET A 529 -14.52 23.67 -33.92
CA MET A 529 -14.40 22.52 -34.82
C MET A 529 -15.78 21.96 -35.16
N ALA A 530 -16.70 21.91 -34.21
CA ALA A 530 -18.09 21.54 -34.46
C ALA A 530 -18.80 22.49 -35.45
N GLU A 531 -18.55 23.80 -35.37
CA GLU A 531 -19.06 24.77 -36.35
C GLU A 531 -18.52 24.57 -37.78
N LYS A 532 -17.28 24.08 -37.92
CA LYS A 532 -16.63 23.85 -39.23
C LYS A 532 -17.00 22.50 -39.86
N LEU A 533 -17.18 21.48 -39.03
CA LEU A 533 -17.42 20.10 -39.46
C LEU A 533 -18.91 19.71 -39.45
N GLY A 534 -19.75 20.44 -38.71
CA GLY A 534 -21.15 20.11 -38.46
C GLY A 534 -21.36 19.08 -37.34
N TYR A 535 -20.28 18.57 -36.72
CA TYR A 535 -20.31 17.62 -35.62
C TYR A 535 -19.09 17.79 -34.71
N MET A 536 -19.22 17.46 -33.42
CA MET A 536 -18.12 17.48 -32.45
C MET A 536 -17.11 16.35 -32.77
N PRO A 537 -15.79 16.62 -32.87
CA PRO A 537 -14.78 15.57 -32.95
C PRO A 537 -14.80 14.66 -31.71
N VAL A 538 -14.86 13.34 -31.90
CA VAL A 538 -14.87 12.34 -30.83
C VAL A 538 -13.79 11.27 -31.03
N ASP A 539 -13.47 10.53 -29.97
CA ASP A 539 -12.54 9.41 -29.99
C ASP A 539 -12.93 8.35 -31.05
N LYS A 540 -11.94 7.67 -31.65
CA LYS A 540 -12.19 6.67 -32.71
C LYS A 540 -13.14 5.57 -32.22
N PHE A 541 -14.07 5.16 -33.08
CA PHE A 541 -15.14 4.18 -32.82
C PHE A 541 -16.19 4.57 -31.76
N MET A 542 -16.04 5.72 -31.10
CA MET A 542 -17.03 6.27 -30.18
C MET A 542 -18.20 6.90 -30.97
N PRO A 543 -19.47 6.68 -30.56
CA PRO A 543 -20.61 7.34 -31.21
C PRO A 543 -20.61 8.86 -30.96
N PRO A 544 -21.19 9.67 -31.86
CA PRO A 544 -21.06 11.13 -31.81
C PRO A 544 -21.66 11.75 -30.54
N VAL A 545 -22.85 11.33 -30.09
CA VAL A 545 -23.49 11.94 -28.92
C VAL A 545 -22.87 11.42 -27.63
N ALA A 546 -22.73 10.11 -27.48
CA ALA A 546 -22.11 9.50 -26.30
C ALA A 546 -20.64 9.94 -26.12
N GLY A 547 -19.87 10.08 -27.20
CA GLY A 547 -18.50 10.57 -27.19
C GLY A 547 -18.40 12.06 -26.82
N THR A 548 -19.35 12.87 -27.30
CA THR A 548 -19.43 14.29 -26.91
C THR A 548 -19.72 14.43 -25.42
N LEU A 549 -20.70 13.70 -24.89
CA LEU A 549 -21.06 13.71 -23.46
C LEU A 549 -19.90 13.19 -22.58
N LEU A 550 -19.18 12.15 -23.03
CA LEU A 550 -17.98 11.66 -22.37
C LEU A 550 -16.85 12.69 -22.37
N TRP A 551 -16.66 13.46 -23.46
CA TRP A 551 -15.68 14.55 -23.51
C TRP A 551 -16.06 15.69 -22.54
N ILE A 552 -17.34 16.08 -22.45
CA ILE A 552 -17.84 17.05 -21.46
C ILE A 552 -17.55 16.54 -20.04
N HIS A 553 -17.81 15.26 -19.77
CA HIS A 553 -17.54 14.65 -18.46
C HIS A 553 -16.04 14.63 -18.12
N LYS A 554 -15.17 14.19 -19.06
CA LYS A 554 -13.70 14.23 -18.92
C LYS A 554 -13.21 15.65 -18.60
N LEU A 555 -13.72 16.66 -19.30
CA LEU A 555 -13.31 18.06 -19.10
C LEU A 555 -13.84 18.64 -17.77
N ARG A 556 -15.08 18.31 -17.38
CA ARG A 556 -15.62 18.62 -16.04
C ARG A 556 -14.76 18.02 -14.93
N GLN A 557 -14.45 16.73 -15.01
CA GLN A 557 -13.62 16.04 -14.03
C GLN A 557 -12.21 16.66 -13.92
N ARG A 558 -11.59 17.03 -15.05
CA ARG A 558 -10.28 17.72 -15.07
C ARG A 558 -10.29 19.01 -14.24
N ILE A 559 -11.33 19.83 -14.34
CA ILE A 559 -11.40 21.10 -13.59
C ILE A 559 -11.91 20.94 -12.16
N THR A 560 -12.75 19.94 -11.89
CA THR A 560 -13.32 19.71 -10.56
C THR A 560 -12.28 19.20 -9.56
N THR A 561 -11.53 18.14 -9.87
CA THR A 561 -10.60 17.52 -8.91
C THR A 561 -9.56 18.50 -8.34
N PRO A 562 -8.90 19.38 -9.13
CA PRO A 562 -7.97 20.37 -8.60
C PRO A 562 -8.64 21.47 -7.75
N VAL A 563 -9.86 21.89 -8.11
CA VAL A 563 -10.60 22.92 -7.35
C VAL A 563 -11.14 22.36 -6.03
N GLU A 564 -11.58 21.10 -5.99
CA GLU A 564 -11.98 20.42 -4.76
C GLU A 564 -10.77 20.10 -3.87
N THR A 565 -9.64 19.67 -4.44
CA THR A 565 -8.39 19.50 -3.67
C THR A 565 -7.92 20.84 -3.09
N PHE A 566 -8.00 21.93 -3.87
CA PHE A 566 -7.68 23.27 -3.38
C PHE A 566 -8.57 23.68 -2.21
N ARG A 567 -9.89 23.41 -2.27
CA ARG A 567 -10.87 23.69 -1.20
C ARG A 567 -10.59 23.02 0.16
N ILE A 568 -9.67 22.06 0.24
CA ILE A 568 -9.28 21.38 1.49
C ILE A 568 -8.10 22.07 2.19
N VAL A 569 -7.39 22.99 1.53
CA VAL A 569 -6.17 23.64 2.08
C VAL A 569 -6.54 24.77 3.06
N GLU A 570 -6.38 24.53 4.37
CA GLU A 570 -6.69 25.51 5.43
C GLU A 570 -5.65 26.66 5.54
N ASP A 571 -5.41 27.41 4.45
CA ASP A 571 -4.55 28.62 4.42
C ASP A 571 -5.37 29.90 4.10
N PRO A 572 -5.11 31.05 4.77
CA PRO A 572 -5.79 32.33 4.52
C PRO A 572 -5.77 32.82 3.05
N ILE A 573 -4.93 32.27 2.19
CA ILE A 573 -4.90 32.59 0.76
C ILE A 573 -6.25 32.31 0.06
N MET A 574 -7.10 31.43 0.60
CA MET A 574 -8.47 31.23 0.09
C MET A 574 -9.34 32.49 0.09
N GLU A 575 -9.12 33.39 1.05
CA GLU A 575 -9.89 34.63 1.16
C GLU A 575 -9.37 35.73 0.21
N THR A 576 -8.31 35.47 -0.57
CA THR A 576 -7.77 36.44 -1.54
C THR A 576 -8.73 36.64 -2.72
N PRO A 577 -8.82 37.87 -3.28
CA PRO A 577 -9.66 38.12 -4.44
C PRO A 577 -9.21 37.32 -5.67
N GLU A 578 -7.92 36.98 -5.77
CA GLU A 578 -7.39 36.08 -6.80
C GLU A 578 -7.96 34.65 -6.68
N ALA A 579 -7.99 34.08 -5.48
CA ALA A 579 -8.58 32.76 -5.25
C ALA A 579 -10.11 32.75 -5.43
N GLN A 580 -10.81 33.79 -4.97
CA GLN A 580 -12.25 33.94 -5.20
C GLN A 580 -12.59 34.05 -6.70
N HIS A 581 -11.78 34.76 -7.48
CA HIS A 581 -11.95 34.85 -8.93
C HIS A 581 -11.76 33.50 -9.65
N VAL A 582 -10.88 32.63 -9.14
CA VAL A 582 -10.72 31.24 -9.63
C VAL A 582 -11.98 30.41 -9.38
N PHE A 583 -12.64 30.55 -8.22
CA PHE A 583 -13.91 29.85 -7.96
C PHE A 583 -15.05 30.34 -8.87
N VAL A 584 -15.17 31.66 -9.11
CA VAL A 584 -16.18 32.20 -10.06
C VAL A 584 -15.94 31.67 -11.47
N LYS A 585 -14.69 31.69 -11.94
CA LYS A 585 -14.29 31.14 -13.26
C LYS A 585 -14.59 29.64 -13.39
N TYR A 586 -14.45 28.88 -12.32
CA TYR A 586 -14.83 27.47 -12.26
C TYR A 586 -16.34 27.27 -12.37
N GLU A 587 -17.14 28.06 -11.64
CA GLU A 587 -18.61 28.01 -11.69
C GLU A 587 -19.14 28.39 -13.08
N GLU A 588 -18.61 29.45 -13.72
CA GLU A 588 -18.91 29.78 -15.12
C GLU A 588 -18.57 28.64 -16.09
N MET A 589 -17.44 27.95 -15.89
CA MET A 589 -17.05 26.79 -16.71
C MET A 589 -17.98 25.59 -16.52
N LEU A 590 -18.48 25.33 -15.31
CA LEU A 590 -19.49 24.29 -15.09
C LEU A 590 -20.80 24.61 -15.82
N ASP A 591 -21.24 25.87 -15.80
CA ASP A 591 -22.44 26.33 -16.50
C ASP A 591 -22.32 26.19 -18.03
N TYR A 592 -21.18 26.54 -18.63
CA TYR A 592 -20.94 26.33 -20.06
C TYR A 592 -20.96 24.83 -20.44
N LEU A 593 -20.37 23.98 -19.60
CA LEU A 593 -20.37 22.53 -19.81
C LEU A 593 -21.78 21.93 -19.66
N ALA A 594 -22.56 22.38 -18.67
CA ALA A 594 -23.94 21.93 -18.45
C ALA A 594 -24.88 22.34 -19.61
N GLN A 595 -24.79 23.59 -20.08
CA GLN A 595 -25.58 24.07 -21.22
C GLN A 595 -25.28 23.29 -22.51
N LEU A 596 -24.01 22.93 -22.75
CA LEU A 596 -23.63 22.09 -23.88
C LEU A 596 -24.14 20.65 -23.74
N GLU A 597 -24.10 20.09 -22.52
CA GLU A 597 -24.60 18.75 -22.21
C GLU A 597 -26.11 18.63 -22.46
N GLU A 598 -26.89 19.60 -21.95
CA GLU A 598 -28.34 19.68 -22.14
C GLU A 598 -28.70 19.84 -23.63
N LYS A 599 -28.00 20.73 -24.35
CA LYS A 599 -28.21 20.93 -25.80
C LYS A 599 -27.97 19.64 -26.60
N VAL A 600 -26.82 19.00 -26.41
CA VAL A 600 -26.41 17.82 -27.18
C VAL A 600 -27.35 16.63 -26.90
N PHE A 601 -27.75 16.44 -25.64
CA PHE A 601 -28.66 15.36 -25.26
C PHE A 601 -30.10 15.60 -25.74
N SER A 602 -30.65 16.80 -25.55
CA SER A 602 -32.01 17.13 -26.00
C SER A 602 -32.16 17.10 -27.54
N GLU A 603 -31.14 17.53 -28.28
CA GLU A 603 -31.13 17.39 -29.75
C GLU A 603 -31.17 15.92 -30.19
N TRP A 604 -30.41 15.03 -29.53
CA TRP A 604 -30.46 13.59 -29.80
C TRP A 604 -31.82 12.96 -29.48
N VAL A 605 -32.37 13.23 -28.29
CA VAL A 605 -33.69 12.77 -27.85
C VAL A 605 -34.78 13.13 -28.87
N SER A 606 -34.70 14.33 -29.45
CA SER A 606 -35.66 14.79 -30.47
C SER A 606 -35.58 14.07 -31.82
N GLN A 607 -34.48 13.37 -32.11
CA GLN A 607 -34.20 12.75 -33.41
C GLN A 607 -34.18 11.21 -33.37
N VAL A 608 -33.86 10.60 -32.22
CA VAL A 608 -33.55 9.16 -32.16
C VAL A 608 -34.77 8.27 -32.45
N ALA A 609 -35.94 8.59 -31.92
CA ALA A 609 -37.17 7.83 -32.16
C ALA A 609 -37.55 7.76 -33.65
N ASP A 610 -37.42 8.89 -34.37
CA ASP A 610 -37.66 8.94 -35.82
C ASP A 610 -36.62 8.15 -36.61
N LYS A 611 -35.34 8.22 -36.23
CA LYS A 611 -34.27 7.43 -36.87
C LYS A 611 -34.48 5.92 -36.67
N CYS A 612 -34.83 5.47 -35.46
CA CYS A 612 -35.20 4.08 -35.18
C CYS A 612 -36.35 3.62 -36.08
N ARG A 613 -37.45 4.40 -36.10
CA ARG A 613 -38.65 4.09 -36.87
C ARG A 613 -38.41 4.06 -38.38
N VAL A 614 -37.60 4.95 -38.94
CA VAL A 614 -37.29 4.95 -40.37
C VAL A 614 -36.37 3.79 -40.74
N ASN A 615 -35.33 3.53 -39.96
CA ASN A 615 -34.34 2.51 -40.31
C ASN A 615 -34.85 1.07 -40.10
N LEU A 616 -35.62 0.80 -39.04
CA LEU A 616 -36.21 -0.54 -38.81
C LEU A 616 -37.25 -0.97 -39.87
N ASN A 617 -37.87 0.00 -40.56
CA ASN A 617 -38.82 -0.28 -41.64
C ASN A 617 -38.16 -0.48 -43.02
N ARG A 618 -36.82 -0.42 -43.11
CA ARG A 618 -36.08 -0.80 -44.33
C ARG A 618 -36.07 -2.33 -44.50
N THR A 619 -35.97 -2.78 -45.75
CA THR A 619 -35.76 -4.20 -46.10
C THR A 619 -34.40 -4.69 -45.61
N LEU A 620 -34.20 -6.00 -45.44
CA LEU A 620 -32.95 -6.53 -44.83
C LEU A 620 -31.72 -6.43 -45.74
N VAL A 621 -31.88 -6.66 -47.04
CA VAL A 621 -30.80 -6.79 -48.04
C VAL A 621 -31.14 -5.99 -49.29
N MET A 622 -30.11 -5.41 -49.92
CA MET A 622 -30.17 -4.78 -51.24
C MET A 622 -29.33 -5.57 -52.26
N ARG A 623 -29.72 -5.51 -53.53
CA ARG A 623 -29.00 -6.09 -54.67
C ARG A 623 -28.64 -4.96 -55.64
N ASP A 624 -27.37 -4.86 -56.01
CA ASP A 624 -26.87 -3.91 -57.01
C ASP A 624 -27.21 -4.37 -58.45
N ASP A 625 -27.11 -3.46 -59.44
CA ASP A 625 -27.24 -3.78 -60.87
C ASP A 625 -26.29 -4.92 -61.29
N SER A 626 -25.15 -5.07 -60.62
CA SER A 626 -24.16 -6.16 -60.81
C SER A 626 -24.58 -7.51 -60.21
N SER A 627 -25.78 -7.63 -59.61
CA SER A 627 -26.25 -8.79 -58.83
C SER A 627 -25.41 -9.16 -57.58
N ILE A 628 -24.68 -8.18 -57.06
CA ILE A 628 -23.95 -8.26 -55.78
C ILE A 628 -24.90 -7.88 -54.64
N LEU A 629 -24.83 -8.59 -53.50
CA LEU A 629 -25.66 -8.32 -52.32
C LEU A 629 -24.97 -7.36 -51.34
N GLN A 630 -25.76 -6.55 -50.64
CA GLN A 630 -25.33 -5.61 -49.60
C GLN A 630 -26.34 -5.58 -48.44
N LEU A 631 -25.86 -5.47 -47.21
CA LEU A 631 -26.71 -5.43 -46.01
C LEU A 631 -27.34 -4.03 -45.85
N ASN A 632 -28.64 -3.95 -45.61
CA ASN A 632 -29.38 -2.70 -45.44
C ASN A 632 -29.68 -2.43 -43.95
N PHE A 633 -28.63 -2.49 -43.13
CA PHE A 633 -28.65 -2.25 -41.68
C PHE A 633 -27.90 -0.99 -41.26
N ASP A 634 -26.86 -0.62 -42.02
CA ASP A 634 -26.10 0.63 -41.84
C ASP A 634 -25.81 1.31 -43.18
N ASP A 635 -25.73 2.64 -43.19
CA ASP A 635 -25.62 3.45 -44.41
C ASP A 635 -24.16 3.77 -44.79
N GLU A 636 -23.18 3.33 -43.98
CA GLU A 636 -21.75 3.69 -44.10
C GLU A 636 -21.13 3.39 -45.47
N VAL A 637 -21.55 2.31 -46.13
CA VAL A 637 -20.96 1.88 -47.43
C VAL A 637 -21.32 2.83 -48.57
N ARG A 638 -22.47 3.53 -48.48
CA ARG A 638 -23.04 4.29 -49.60
C ARG A 638 -22.32 5.62 -49.87
N ASN A 639 -21.65 6.18 -48.86
CA ASN A 639 -20.94 7.46 -48.97
C ASN A 639 -19.43 7.30 -49.20
N LYS A 640 -19.04 6.42 -50.14
CA LYS A 640 -17.72 6.49 -50.81
C LYS A 640 -17.65 7.57 -51.90
N GLY A 641 -18.76 8.28 -52.13
CA GLY A 641 -18.78 9.54 -52.85
C GLY A 641 -18.24 10.70 -52.00
N LEU A 642 -17.60 11.65 -52.66
CA LEU A 642 -16.98 12.86 -52.09
C LEU A 642 -17.93 13.64 -51.15
N ASP A 643 -17.38 14.21 -50.08
CA ASP A 643 -18.03 15.11 -49.10
C ASP A 643 -19.13 14.51 -48.21
N SER A 644 -18.81 13.43 -47.49
CA SER A 644 -19.56 12.97 -46.30
C SER A 644 -18.61 12.47 -45.21
N HIS A 645 -18.53 13.22 -44.10
CA HIS A 645 -17.72 12.87 -42.92
C HIS A 645 -18.56 12.55 -41.66
N LEU A 646 -19.82 12.13 -41.82
CA LEU A 646 -20.64 11.61 -40.72
C LEU A 646 -20.57 10.07 -40.67
N PRO A 647 -19.77 9.46 -39.77
CA PRO A 647 -20.01 8.08 -39.33
C PRO A 647 -21.26 8.02 -38.43
N GLY A 648 -21.97 6.90 -38.43
CA GLY A 648 -23.02 6.62 -37.43
C GLY A 648 -24.44 7.14 -37.72
N GLY A 649 -24.93 7.02 -38.95
CA GLY A 649 -26.35 7.27 -39.29
C GLY A 649 -27.29 6.05 -39.17
N GLY A 650 -26.77 4.85 -39.00
CA GLY A 650 -27.53 3.59 -38.96
C GLY A 650 -28.04 3.17 -37.59
N LEU A 651 -28.45 1.91 -37.48
CA LEU A 651 -28.95 1.34 -36.21
C LEU A 651 -27.82 0.98 -35.24
N VAL A 652 -26.60 0.72 -35.74
CA VAL A 652 -25.43 0.35 -34.91
C VAL A 652 -24.99 1.52 -34.01
N SER A 653 -25.01 2.76 -34.52
CA SER A 653 -24.65 3.93 -33.71
C SER A 653 -25.65 4.16 -32.60
N ILE A 654 -26.95 4.07 -32.87
CA ILE A 654 -28.01 4.22 -31.86
C ILE A 654 -27.90 3.14 -30.78
N LEU A 655 -27.68 1.87 -31.17
CA LEU A 655 -27.45 0.77 -30.22
C LEU A 655 -26.25 1.03 -29.30
N ARG A 656 -25.15 1.57 -29.82
CA ARG A 656 -23.99 1.97 -29.02
C ARG A 656 -24.29 3.21 -28.15
N GLU A 657 -25.01 4.21 -28.67
CA GLU A 657 -25.38 5.42 -27.92
C GLU A 657 -26.25 5.08 -26.72
N VAL A 658 -27.30 4.27 -26.89
CA VAL A 658 -28.14 3.80 -25.76
C VAL A 658 -27.30 3.02 -24.74
N SER A 659 -26.37 2.17 -25.19
CA SER A 659 -25.44 1.44 -24.32
C SER A 659 -24.61 2.39 -23.45
N TYR A 660 -23.95 3.37 -24.05
CA TYR A 660 -23.09 4.30 -23.32
C TYR A 660 -23.89 5.30 -22.47
N LEU A 661 -25.03 5.79 -22.94
CA LEU A 661 -25.92 6.69 -22.19
C LEU A 661 -26.46 6.02 -20.92
N LYS A 662 -26.78 4.72 -20.99
CA LYS A 662 -27.18 3.91 -19.83
C LYS A 662 -26.04 3.74 -18.83
N THR A 663 -24.81 3.49 -19.29
CA THR A 663 -23.61 3.46 -18.42
C THR A 663 -23.29 4.83 -17.81
N LEU A 664 -23.59 5.92 -18.53
CA LEU A 664 -23.47 7.30 -18.05
C LEU A 664 -24.64 7.75 -17.13
N GLY A 665 -25.61 6.88 -16.84
CA GLY A 665 -26.71 7.17 -15.91
C GLY A 665 -27.72 8.20 -16.40
N LYS A 666 -27.98 8.29 -17.72
CA LYS A 666 -29.02 9.16 -18.27
C LYS A 666 -30.38 8.47 -18.27
N GLU A 667 -31.37 9.10 -17.64
CA GLU A 667 -32.69 8.49 -17.40
C GLU A 667 -33.74 8.81 -18.49
N ASP A 668 -33.63 9.94 -19.20
CA ASP A 668 -34.60 10.36 -20.24
C ASP A 668 -34.31 9.79 -21.64
N ILE A 669 -34.08 8.47 -21.77
CA ILE A 669 -33.87 7.81 -23.07
C ILE A 669 -35.23 7.40 -23.68
N PRO A 670 -35.55 7.77 -24.94
CA PRO A 670 -36.83 7.39 -25.58
C PRO A 670 -37.07 5.88 -25.69
N GLU A 671 -38.33 5.48 -25.49
CA GLU A 671 -38.77 4.08 -25.46
C GLU A 671 -38.41 3.33 -26.76
N GLU A 672 -38.55 3.97 -27.94
CA GLU A 672 -38.23 3.32 -29.23
C GLU A 672 -36.72 3.01 -29.40
N ALA A 673 -35.86 3.70 -28.66
CA ALA A 673 -34.41 3.43 -28.63
C ALA A 673 -34.06 2.35 -27.60
N LEU A 674 -34.81 2.27 -26.49
CA LEU A 674 -34.70 1.21 -25.49
C LEU A 674 -35.20 -0.13 -26.05
N ASP A 675 -36.33 -0.16 -26.75
CA ASP A 675 -36.86 -1.37 -27.42
C ASP A 675 -35.89 -1.93 -28.46
N LEU A 676 -35.25 -1.05 -29.25
CA LEU A 676 -34.18 -1.43 -30.17
C LEU A 676 -32.99 -2.08 -29.42
N TYR A 677 -32.59 -1.51 -28.27
CA TYR A 677 -31.52 -2.04 -27.43
C TYR A 677 -31.89 -3.35 -26.72
N HIS A 678 -33.16 -3.56 -26.36
CA HIS A 678 -33.64 -4.83 -25.81
C HIS A 678 -33.64 -5.96 -26.87
N ARG A 679 -33.82 -5.63 -28.15
CA ARG A 679 -33.75 -6.56 -29.30
C ARG A 679 -32.35 -6.73 -29.89
N ASN A 680 -31.32 -6.16 -29.27
CA ASN A 680 -29.95 -6.09 -29.78
C ASN A 680 -29.33 -7.47 -30.09
N GLU A 681 -29.54 -8.48 -29.25
CA GLU A 681 -28.96 -9.82 -29.47
C GLU A 681 -29.59 -10.57 -30.67
N ASP A 682 -30.91 -10.51 -30.83
CA ASP A 682 -31.59 -11.06 -32.01
C ASP A 682 -31.09 -10.37 -33.28
N ILE A 683 -31.02 -9.04 -33.26
CA ILE A 683 -30.58 -8.23 -34.40
C ILE A 683 -29.10 -8.51 -34.72
N ARG A 684 -28.22 -8.65 -33.72
CA ARG A 684 -26.82 -9.08 -33.90
C ARG A 684 -26.72 -10.44 -34.58
N LEU A 685 -27.52 -11.41 -34.11
CA LEU A 685 -27.57 -12.75 -34.70
C LEU A 685 -28.00 -12.69 -36.18
N TRP A 686 -29.04 -11.92 -36.50
CA TRP A 686 -29.52 -11.78 -37.88
C TRP A 686 -28.49 -11.08 -38.78
N VAL A 687 -27.89 -9.99 -38.31
CA VAL A 687 -26.84 -9.23 -39.02
C VAL A 687 -25.60 -10.08 -39.28
N GLY A 688 -25.13 -10.85 -38.29
CA GLY A 688 -23.97 -11.73 -38.44
C GLY A 688 -24.18 -12.82 -39.49
N ASN A 689 -25.32 -13.51 -39.43
CA ASN A 689 -25.64 -14.58 -40.39
C ASN A 689 -25.94 -14.02 -41.80
N LEU A 690 -26.52 -12.81 -41.91
CA LEU A 690 -26.69 -12.13 -43.20
C LEU A 690 -25.36 -11.67 -43.80
N ASN A 691 -24.41 -11.20 -43.00
CA ASN A 691 -23.08 -10.83 -43.49
C ASN A 691 -22.32 -12.05 -44.05
N LEU A 692 -22.39 -13.21 -43.38
CA LEU A 692 -21.82 -14.47 -43.90
C LEU A 692 -22.48 -14.88 -45.23
N VAL A 693 -23.81 -14.83 -45.31
CA VAL A 693 -24.56 -15.04 -46.58
C VAL A 693 -24.03 -14.13 -47.69
N ILE A 694 -23.87 -12.84 -47.40
CA ILE A 694 -23.42 -11.84 -48.37
C ILE A 694 -21.97 -12.09 -48.81
N GLU A 695 -21.07 -12.38 -47.87
CA GLU A 695 -19.66 -12.67 -48.13
C GLU A 695 -19.49 -13.91 -49.01
N TRP A 696 -20.09 -15.03 -48.61
CA TRP A 696 -20.02 -16.30 -49.34
C TRP A 696 -20.67 -16.21 -50.73
N TYR A 697 -21.87 -15.64 -50.84
CA TYR A 697 -22.58 -15.51 -52.12
C TYR A 697 -21.83 -14.57 -53.10
N ASN A 698 -21.35 -13.42 -52.61
CA ASN A 698 -20.55 -12.52 -53.43
C ASN A 698 -19.21 -13.17 -53.82
N GLY A 699 -18.59 -13.91 -52.90
CA GLY A 699 -17.35 -14.66 -53.12
C GLY A 699 -17.48 -15.72 -54.22
N ILE A 700 -18.59 -16.48 -54.24
CA ILE A 700 -18.93 -17.40 -55.33
C ILE A 700 -19.03 -16.63 -56.65
N ARG A 701 -19.81 -15.52 -56.69
CA ARG A 701 -20.01 -14.72 -57.92
C ARG A 701 -18.75 -14.02 -58.44
N SER A 702 -17.78 -13.70 -57.59
CA SER A 702 -16.55 -12.99 -57.99
C SER A 702 -15.37 -13.91 -58.32
N HIS A 703 -15.29 -15.11 -57.73
CA HIS A 703 -14.13 -15.99 -57.86
C HIS A 703 -14.36 -17.27 -58.69
N CYS A 704 -15.61 -17.66 -58.99
CA CYS A 704 -15.85 -18.80 -59.87
C CYS A 704 -15.47 -18.46 -61.33
N THR A 705 -14.72 -19.35 -61.97
CA THR A 705 -14.51 -19.28 -63.43
C THR A 705 -15.81 -19.63 -64.18
N PRO A 706 -15.99 -19.23 -65.46
CA PRO A 706 -17.24 -19.50 -66.18
C PRO A 706 -17.62 -20.99 -66.26
N VAL A 707 -16.64 -21.88 -66.40
CA VAL A 707 -16.87 -23.35 -66.45
C VAL A 707 -17.25 -23.95 -65.09
N GLU A 708 -16.87 -23.28 -63.99
CA GLU A 708 -17.29 -23.64 -62.63
C GLU A 708 -18.68 -23.07 -62.34
N PHE A 709 -18.95 -21.84 -62.78
CA PHE A 709 -20.23 -21.15 -62.60
C PHE A 709 -21.38 -21.85 -63.35
N ASP A 710 -21.15 -22.26 -64.61
CA ASP A 710 -22.10 -23.06 -65.40
C ASP A 710 -22.56 -24.32 -64.65
N LEU A 711 -21.67 -24.95 -63.86
CA LEU A 711 -21.94 -26.18 -63.10
C LEU A 711 -22.75 -25.96 -61.81
N ILE A 712 -22.92 -24.73 -61.33
CA ILE A 712 -23.64 -24.40 -60.08
C ILE A 712 -24.78 -23.38 -60.29
N MET A 713 -25.04 -23.00 -61.54
CA MET A 713 -26.01 -21.95 -61.90
C MET A 713 -27.43 -22.25 -61.40
N ASP A 714 -27.85 -23.52 -61.39
CA ASP A 714 -29.14 -23.97 -60.87
C ASP A 714 -29.28 -23.79 -59.34
N GLU A 715 -28.19 -24.02 -58.60
CA GLU A 715 -28.13 -23.83 -57.16
C GLU A 715 -28.09 -22.33 -56.79
N ILE A 716 -27.42 -21.51 -57.62
CA ILE A 716 -27.44 -20.04 -57.50
C ILE A 716 -28.82 -19.46 -57.85
N GLU A 717 -29.53 -20.00 -58.84
CA GLU A 717 -30.90 -19.60 -59.17
C GLU A 717 -31.89 -19.91 -58.02
N GLU A 718 -31.73 -21.05 -57.32
CA GLU A 718 -32.54 -21.33 -56.12
C GLU A 718 -32.26 -20.31 -55.00
N ILE A 719 -30.99 -19.97 -54.76
CA ILE A 719 -30.60 -18.96 -53.76
C ILE A 719 -31.16 -17.58 -54.14
N ASP A 720 -31.08 -17.19 -55.41
CA ASP A 720 -31.63 -15.93 -55.93
C ASP A 720 -33.15 -15.82 -55.68
N GLU A 721 -33.90 -16.92 -55.85
CA GLU A 721 -35.34 -16.95 -55.59
C GLU A 721 -35.68 -16.77 -54.10
N LYS A 722 -34.82 -17.22 -53.17
CA LYS A 722 -35.01 -16.97 -51.72
C LYS A 722 -34.63 -15.53 -51.36
N VAL A 723 -33.51 -15.03 -51.88
CA VAL A 723 -32.99 -13.69 -51.61
C VAL A 723 -33.95 -12.61 -52.12
N ALA A 724 -34.52 -12.79 -53.32
CA ALA A 724 -35.53 -11.87 -53.85
C ALA A 724 -36.75 -11.73 -52.91
N LYS A 725 -37.23 -12.84 -52.32
CA LYS A 725 -38.35 -12.83 -51.36
C LYS A 725 -38.00 -12.06 -50.08
N VAL A 726 -36.76 -12.16 -49.60
CA VAL A 726 -36.28 -11.37 -48.46
C VAL A 726 -36.16 -9.88 -48.82
N GLN A 727 -35.68 -9.57 -50.03
CA GLN A 727 -35.54 -8.21 -50.53
C GLN A 727 -36.89 -7.49 -50.72
N GLU A 728 -37.96 -8.21 -51.08
CA GLU A 728 -39.28 -7.62 -51.35
C GLU A 728 -40.24 -7.60 -50.13
N THR A 729 -40.14 -8.55 -49.19
CA THR A 729 -41.21 -8.74 -48.18
C THR A 729 -40.80 -8.57 -46.71
N LEU A 730 -39.51 -8.64 -46.37
CA LEU A 730 -39.04 -8.67 -44.98
C LEU A 730 -38.29 -7.39 -44.57
N ASN A 731 -38.62 -6.88 -43.38
CA ASN A 731 -37.95 -5.76 -42.72
C ASN A 731 -37.51 -6.15 -41.30
N TRP A 732 -36.78 -5.26 -40.62
CA TRP A 732 -36.23 -5.49 -39.28
C TRP A 732 -37.29 -5.57 -38.15
N ASN A 733 -38.57 -5.42 -38.46
CA ASN A 733 -39.71 -5.55 -37.54
C ASN A 733 -40.64 -6.75 -37.88
N SER A 734 -40.21 -7.64 -38.78
CA SER A 734 -40.99 -8.83 -39.15
C SER A 734 -40.68 -10.02 -38.22
N ASP A 735 -41.69 -10.80 -37.83
CA ASP A 735 -41.52 -11.88 -36.84
C ASP A 735 -40.68 -13.06 -37.35
N ASP A 736 -40.83 -13.44 -38.63
CA ASP A 736 -40.21 -14.63 -39.24
C ASP A 736 -38.76 -14.44 -39.74
N VAL A 737 -38.10 -13.30 -39.47
CA VAL A 737 -36.79 -12.94 -40.06
C VAL A 737 -35.77 -14.06 -39.92
N TRP A 738 -35.58 -14.61 -38.72
CA TRP A 738 -34.60 -15.67 -38.47
C TRP A 738 -34.82 -16.93 -39.31
N VAL A 739 -36.09 -17.31 -39.53
CA VAL A 739 -36.48 -18.50 -40.29
C VAL A 739 -36.07 -18.36 -41.76
N HIS A 740 -36.09 -17.13 -42.31
CA HIS A 740 -35.64 -16.84 -43.67
C HIS A 740 -34.13 -16.68 -43.76
N VAL A 741 -33.50 -15.95 -42.82
CA VAL A 741 -32.03 -15.78 -42.77
C VAL A 741 -31.32 -17.12 -42.69
N LYS A 742 -31.73 -18.00 -41.77
CA LYS A 742 -31.11 -19.33 -41.61
C LYS A 742 -31.23 -20.18 -42.87
N LYS A 743 -32.40 -20.22 -43.53
CA LYS A 743 -32.59 -21.02 -44.75
C LYS A 743 -31.71 -20.57 -45.92
N ILE A 744 -31.42 -19.28 -46.03
CA ILE A 744 -30.50 -18.77 -47.07
C ILE A 744 -29.06 -19.10 -46.69
N ARG A 745 -28.68 -18.89 -45.42
CA ARG A 745 -27.36 -19.24 -44.90
C ARG A 745 -27.01 -20.70 -45.14
N ASP A 746 -27.85 -21.62 -44.68
CA ASP A 746 -27.58 -23.06 -44.75
C ASP A 746 -27.43 -23.56 -46.21
N LEU A 747 -28.08 -22.89 -47.18
CA LEU A 747 -27.90 -23.16 -48.62
C LEU A 747 -26.59 -22.56 -49.18
N VAL A 748 -26.27 -21.32 -48.82
CA VAL A 748 -25.08 -20.61 -49.31
C VAL A 748 -23.79 -21.20 -48.72
N GLU A 749 -23.79 -21.53 -47.44
CA GLU A 749 -22.72 -22.22 -46.70
C GLU A 749 -22.34 -23.54 -47.40
N HIS A 750 -23.35 -24.37 -47.67
CA HIS A 750 -23.18 -25.68 -48.32
C HIS A 750 -22.68 -25.59 -49.77
N LEU A 751 -22.98 -24.51 -50.49
CA LEU A 751 -22.42 -24.26 -51.82
C LEU A 751 -21.00 -23.70 -51.75
N TYR A 752 -20.74 -22.79 -50.82
CA TYR A 752 -19.44 -22.13 -50.63
C TYR A 752 -18.33 -23.13 -50.27
N ASP A 753 -18.57 -24.00 -49.28
CA ASP A 753 -17.57 -24.99 -48.83
C ASP A 753 -17.18 -25.97 -49.94
N ARG A 754 -18.16 -26.45 -50.73
CA ARG A 754 -17.91 -27.30 -51.89
C ARG A 754 -17.10 -26.57 -52.95
N MET A 755 -17.45 -25.32 -53.27
CA MET A 755 -16.72 -24.52 -54.26
C MET A 755 -15.30 -24.16 -53.81
N ALA A 756 -15.10 -23.77 -52.55
CA ALA A 756 -13.78 -23.51 -52.00
C ALA A 756 -12.87 -24.75 -52.08
N LYS A 757 -13.41 -25.94 -51.79
CA LYS A 757 -12.67 -27.21 -51.92
C LYS A 757 -12.39 -27.58 -53.39
N ILE A 758 -13.35 -27.41 -54.29
CA ILE A 758 -13.17 -27.60 -55.74
C ILE A 758 -12.02 -26.74 -56.27
N GLN A 759 -12.00 -25.45 -55.89
CA GLN A 759 -10.98 -24.50 -56.34
C GLN A 759 -9.62 -24.78 -55.70
N ALA A 760 -9.56 -25.15 -54.42
CA ALA A 760 -8.33 -25.61 -53.78
C ALA A 760 -7.74 -26.84 -54.49
N ASN A 761 -8.58 -27.81 -54.88
CA ASN A 761 -8.17 -28.97 -55.66
C ASN A 761 -7.67 -28.61 -57.07
N ALA A 762 -8.31 -27.66 -57.76
CA ALA A 762 -7.85 -27.18 -59.07
C ALA A 762 -6.47 -26.46 -58.98
N VAL A 763 -6.29 -25.62 -57.95
CA VAL A 763 -4.99 -24.98 -57.64
C VAL A 763 -3.93 -26.02 -57.29
N ARG A 764 -4.29 -27.06 -56.52
CA ARG A 764 -3.40 -28.18 -56.19
C ARG A 764 -2.94 -28.92 -57.45
N ILE A 765 -3.84 -29.28 -58.37
CA ILE A 765 -3.50 -29.90 -59.66
C ILE A 765 -2.50 -29.03 -60.45
N ASN A 766 -2.79 -27.73 -60.59
CA ASN A 766 -1.94 -26.79 -61.32
C ASN A 766 -0.54 -26.64 -60.68
N SER A 767 -0.49 -26.58 -59.35
CA SER A 767 0.75 -26.51 -58.57
C SER A 767 1.62 -27.75 -58.78
N ILE A 768 1.04 -28.94 -58.62
CA ILE A 768 1.75 -30.21 -58.83
C ILE A 768 2.34 -30.27 -60.24
N MET A 769 1.54 -29.98 -61.28
CA MET A 769 1.97 -30.12 -62.67
C MET A 769 3.07 -29.13 -63.10
N ASN A 770 3.17 -27.97 -62.42
CA ASN A 770 4.23 -26.99 -62.68
C ASN A 770 5.49 -27.19 -61.82
N THR A 771 5.53 -28.13 -60.87
CA THR A 771 6.69 -28.45 -60.00
C THR A 771 8.01 -28.55 -60.76
N TRP A 772 7.98 -29.04 -61.99
CA TRP A 772 9.18 -29.29 -62.80
C TRP A 772 9.37 -28.32 -63.97
N GLY A 773 8.49 -27.32 -64.13
CA GLY A 773 8.59 -26.28 -65.15
C GLY A 773 9.78 -25.33 -64.97
N THR A 774 10.42 -25.34 -63.80
CA THR A 774 11.58 -24.48 -63.45
C THR A 774 12.92 -25.22 -63.43
N THR A 775 12.92 -26.57 -63.38
CA THR A 775 14.12 -27.37 -63.12
C THR A 775 14.33 -28.46 -64.19
N PRO A 776 15.33 -28.32 -65.07
CA PRO A 776 15.53 -29.23 -66.20
C PRO A 776 15.89 -30.65 -65.73
N LEU A 777 15.49 -31.65 -66.52
CA LEU A 777 15.69 -33.08 -66.24
C LEU A 777 17.15 -33.48 -66.00
N ILE A 778 18.09 -32.77 -66.66
CA ILE A 778 19.54 -32.97 -66.56
C ILE A 778 20.20 -31.58 -66.51
N ASN A 779 21.25 -31.44 -65.70
CA ASN A 779 21.98 -30.18 -65.50
C ASN A 779 23.51 -30.37 -65.41
N ARG A 780 24.25 -29.27 -65.35
CA ARG A 780 25.70 -29.26 -65.07
C ARG A 780 25.98 -29.83 -63.67
N LYS A 781 27.07 -30.59 -63.53
CA LYS A 781 27.50 -31.18 -62.26
C LYS A 781 27.74 -30.07 -61.22
N ASP A 782 27.21 -30.28 -60.02
CA ASP A 782 27.14 -29.32 -58.91
C ASP A 782 26.53 -27.94 -59.26
N GLY A 783 25.79 -27.81 -60.37
CA GLY A 783 25.25 -26.53 -60.85
C GLY A 783 26.28 -25.51 -61.36
N LYS A 784 27.57 -25.87 -61.37
CA LYS A 784 28.69 -24.96 -61.71
C LYS A 784 28.70 -24.65 -63.21
N LYS A 785 28.76 -23.37 -63.58
CA LYS A 785 28.71 -22.90 -64.99
C LYS A 785 29.80 -23.48 -65.91
N GLU A 786 30.96 -23.83 -65.35
CA GLU A 786 32.08 -24.42 -66.09
C GLU A 786 32.14 -25.95 -66.04
N ALA A 787 31.28 -26.60 -65.24
CA ALA A 787 31.26 -28.05 -65.10
C ALA A 787 30.44 -28.71 -66.23
N LEU A 788 30.85 -29.91 -66.63
CA LEU A 788 30.13 -30.71 -67.62
C LEU A 788 28.76 -31.16 -67.08
N VAL A 789 27.86 -31.59 -67.98
CA VAL A 789 26.59 -32.23 -67.60
C VAL A 789 26.83 -33.56 -66.85
N SER A 790 26.11 -33.76 -65.73
CA SER A 790 26.17 -35.04 -65.02
C SER A 790 25.45 -36.13 -65.80
N LEU A 791 26.23 -37.06 -66.37
CA LEU A 791 25.73 -38.23 -67.09
C LEU A 791 25.79 -39.52 -66.27
N GLU A 792 26.52 -39.51 -65.15
CA GLU A 792 26.75 -40.68 -64.29
C GLU A 792 25.42 -41.15 -63.66
N ASP A 793 24.73 -40.27 -62.95
CA ASP A 793 23.44 -40.53 -62.30
C ASP A 793 22.23 -40.40 -63.24
N ARG A 794 22.44 -40.19 -64.55
CA ARG A 794 21.36 -39.86 -65.52
C ARG A 794 20.16 -40.80 -65.43
N LYS A 795 20.40 -42.12 -65.41
CA LYS A 795 19.32 -43.13 -65.39
C LYS A 795 18.47 -43.04 -64.12
N GLU A 796 19.10 -42.75 -62.99
CA GLU A 796 18.42 -42.59 -61.70
C GLU A 796 17.61 -41.30 -61.65
N ARG A 797 18.20 -40.17 -62.08
CA ARG A 797 17.50 -38.86 -62.18
C ARG A 797 16.27 -38.95 -63.09
N VAL A 798 16.41 -39.58 -64.25
CA VAL A 798 15.30 -39.80 -65.20
C VAL A 798 14.22 -40.70 -64.60
N GLN A 799 14.59 -41.83 -64.00
CA GLN A 799 13.60 -42.73 -63.39
C GLN A 799 12.91 -42.11 -62.16
N LYS A 800 13.63 -41.32 -61.36
CA LYS A 800 13.06 -40.55 -60.25
C LYS A 800 12.03 -39.54 -60.75
N ARG A 801 12.40 -38.68 -61.73
CA ARG A 801 11.47 -37.71 -62.33
C ARG A 801 10.26 -38.39 -63.01
N TYR A 802 10.44 -39.58 -63.58
CA TYR A 802 9.32 -40.33 -64.15
C TYR A 802 8.35 -40.87 -63.08
N ASN A 803 8.86 -41.32 -61.94
CA ASN A 803 8.03 -41.76 -60.83
C ASN A 803 7.28 -40.56 -60.21
N GLU A 804 7.98 -39.44 -60.00
CA GLU A 804 7.42 -38.16 -59.56
C GLU A 804 6.24 -37.71 -60.45
N ILE A 805 6.44 -37.67 -61.77
CA ILE A 805 5.40 -37.25 -62.74
C ILE A 805 4.22 -38.23 -62.80
N ARG A 806 4.46 -39.55 -62.68
CA ARG A 806 3.35 -40.53 -62.61
C ARG A 806 2.51 -40.35 -61.36
N GLN A 807 3.14 -40.24 -60.19
CA GLN A 807 2.44 -40.08 -58.92
C GLN A 807 1.60 -38.79 -58.91
N ALA A 808 2.14 -37.70 -59.45
CA ALA A 808 1.40 -36.47 -59.70
C ALA A 808 0.20 -36.64 -60.65
N GLY A 809 0.35 -37.47 -61.70
CA GLY A 809 -0.75 -37.84 -62.57
C GLY A 809 -1.87 -38.59 -61.83
N GLU A 810 -1.50 -39.56 -60.99
CA GLU A 810 -2.42 -40.33 -60.16
C GLU A 810 -3.13 -39.43 -59.12
N GLU A 811 -2.41 -38.50 -58.48
CA GLU A 811 -2.98 -37.48 -57.59
C GLU A 811 -3.96 -36.55 -58.32
N ALA A 812 -3.60 -36.06 -59.52
CA ALA A 812 -4.48 -35.17 -60.29
C ALA A 812 -5.76 -35.84 -60.79
N HIS A 813 -5.71 -37.11 -61.19
CA HIS A 813 -6.92 -37.90 -61.51
C HIS A 813 -7.81 -38.10 -60.28
N ALA A 814 -7.21 -38.32 -59.09
CA ALA A 814 -7.97 -38.48 -57.84
C ALA A 814 -8.68 -37.17 -57.42
N LEU A 815 -7.98 -36.03 -57.47
CA LEU A 815 -8.54 -34.71 -57.17
C LEU A 815 -9.64 -34.31 -58.15
N LEU A 816 -9.51 -34.66 -59.44
CA LEU A 816 -10.56 -34.44 -60.43
C LEU A 816 -11.83 -35.28 -60.16
N GLU A 817 -11.68 -36.55 -59.77
CA GLU A 817 -12.82 -37.40 -59.40
C GLU A 817 -13.42 -37.02 -58.03
N GLU A 818 -12.67 -36.34 -57.15
CA GLU A 818 -13.24 -35.67 -55.96
C GLU A 818 -14.06 -34.45 -56.35
N ASN A 819 -13.54 -33.56 -57.21
CA ASN A 819 -14.29 -32.41 -57.73
C ASN A 819 -15.59 -32.84 -58.42
N ARG A 820 -15.59 -33.98 -59.10
CA ARG A 820 -16.80 -34.58 -59.66
C ARG A 820 -17.87 -34.89 -58.60
N LYS A 821 -17.50 -35.35 -57.41
CA LYS A 821 -18.46 -35.63 -56.32
C LYS A 821 -19.02 -34.35 -55.72
N LEU A 822 -18.16 -33.32 -55.56
CA LEU A 822 -18.52 -32.03 -55.00
C LEU A 822 -19.50 -31.25 -55.91
N PHE A 823 -19.24 -31.19 -57.23
CA PHE A 823 -20.12 -30.50 -58.20
C PHE A 823 -21.49 -31.15 -58.39
N PHE A 824 -21.59 -32.48 -58.23
CA PHE A 824 -22.83 -33.23 -58.42
C PHE A 824 -23.55 -33.49 -57.08
N ASP A 825 -23.09 -32.85 -56.01
CA ASP A 825 -23.58 -32.97 -54.63
C ASP A 825 -23.81 -34.41 -54.17
N VAL A 826 -22.82 -35.27 -54.44
CA VAL A 826 -22.90 -36.70 -54.13
C VAL A 826 -22.60 -36.89 -52.63
N PRO A 827 -23.56 -37.36 -51.81
CA PRO A 827 -23.33 -37.51 -50.38
C PRO A 827 -22.25 -38.55 -50.11
N VAL A 828 -21.05 -38.09 -49.76
CA VAL A 828 -19.97 -38.92 -49.26
C VAL A 828 -20.40 -39.43 -47.88
N PRO A 829 -20.39 -40.76 -47.62
CA PRO A 829 -20.63 -41.25 -46.27
C PRO A 829 -19.63 -40.62 -45.31
N LYS A 830 -20.12 -40.03 -44.21
CA LYS A 830 -19.25 -39.63 -43.10
C LYS A 830 -18.70 -40.91 -42.48
N GLU A 831 -17.51 -41.33 -42.91
CA GLU A 831 -16.71 -42.26 -42.12
C GLU A 831 -16.49 -41.65 -40.73
N ASN A 832 -16.55 -42.47 -39.68
CA ASN A 832 -16.45 -41.98 -38.32
C ASN A 832 -15.07 -41.37 -38.06
N ILE A 833 -14.98 -40.03 -38.17
CA ILE A 833 -14.10 -39.28 -37.28
C ILE A 833 -14.76 -39.35 -35.91
N GLU A 834 -14.46 -40.43 -35.18
CA GLU A 834 -14.61 -40.42 -33.73
C GLU A 834 -13.78 -39.24 -33.22
N GLN A 835 -14.37 -38.40 -32.38
CA GLN A 835 -13.66 -37.29 -31.78
C GLN A 835 -12.65 -37.88 -30.79
N GLU A 836 -11.40 -38.02 -31.22
CA GLU A 836 -10.29 -38.17 -30.28
C GLU A 836 -10.18 -36.87 -29.49
N GLU A 837 -10.91 -36.84 -28.36
CA GLU A 837 -10.66 -35.93 -27.24
C GLU A 837 -9.23 -36.15 -26.77
N VAL A 838 -8.27 -35.43 -27.37
CA VAL A 838 -6.93 -35.28 -26.81
C VAL A 838 -7.09 -34.49 -25.53
N LYS A 839 -7.19 -35.23 -24.42
CA LYS A 839 -7.25 -34.66 -23.08
C LYS A 839 -6.00 -33.83 -22.83
N GLU A 840 -6.22 -32.62 -22.35
CA GLU A 840 -5.18 -31.87 -21.67
C GLU A 840 -4.88 -32.57 -20.33
N GLU A 841 -3.82 -33.38 -20.30
CA GLU A 841 -3.21 -33.80 -19.04
C GLU A 841 -2.16 -32.76 -18.64
N GLU A 842 -2.34 -32.13 -17.48
CA GLU A 842 -1.41 -31.15 -16.92
C GLU A 842 -0.12 -31.82 -16.37
N MET A 843 0.87 -30.94 -16.13
CA MET A 843 2.02 -31.09 -15.22
C MET A 843 3.35 -31.67 -15.73
N GLU A 844 4.42 -31.07 -15.17
CA GLU A 844 5.83 -31.50 -15.06
C GLU A 844 6.60 -31.80 -16.38
N GLY A 845 7.78 -31.22 -16.63
CA GLY A 845 8.60 -30.32 -15.82
C GLY A 845 10.10 -30.55 -16.08
N GLY A 846 10.82 -29.51 -16.52
CA GLY A 846 12.24 -29.59 -16.89
C GLY A 846 12.51 -30.24 -18.26
N GLY A 847 13.65 -30.01 -18.92
CA GLY A 847 14.78 -29.13 -18.56
C GLY A 847 16.13 -29.77 -18.92
N GLU A 848 17.05 -28.97 -19.45
CA GLU A 848 18.49 -29.29 -19.64
C GLU A 848 18.81 -30.38 -20.70
N GLU A 849 19.91 -30.35 -21.47
CA GLU A 849 21.03 -29.39 -21.62
C GLU A 849 21.84 -29.64 -22.93
N LYS A 850 22.52 -28.59 -23.46
CA LYS A 850 23.92 -28.62 -24.05
C LYS A 850 24.26 -29.34 -25.38
N GLU A 851 25.33 -29.00 -26.14
CA GLU A 851 26.25 -27.82 -26.21
C GLU A 851 27.02 -27.78 -27.56
N GLU A 852 27.85 -26.73 -27.79
CA GLU A 852 29.00 -26.62 -28.73
C GLU A 852 28.72 -26.71 -30.28
N GLY A 853 29.51 -26.13 -31.20
CA GLY A 853 30.76 -25.32 -31.17
C GLY A 853 31.70 -25.74 -32.33
N GLU A 854 32.44 -24.92 -33.09
CA GLU A 854 32.65 -23.45 -33.23
C GLU A 854 32.39 -23.09 -34.75
N ASP A 855 32.88 -22.09 -35.51
CA ASP A 855 33.82 -20.93 -35.49
C ASP A 855 33.50 -20.05 -36.77
N GLY A 856 34.17 -18.91 -37.05
CA GLY A 856 34.60 -18.68 -38.46
C GLY A 856 34.75 -17.26 -39.09
N GLU A 857 34.26 -16.18 -38.47
CA GLU A 857 34.66 -14.75 -38.68
C GLU A 857 34.59 -13.96 -40.05
N GLN A 858 34.42 -12.62 -39.90
CA GLN A 858 34.77 -11.46 -40.77
C GLN A 858 33.98 -11.10 -42.07
N GLY A 859 33.40 -9.88 -42.11
CA GLY A 859 32.93 -9.21 -43.35
C GLY A 859 31.97 -8.01 -43.22
N GLU A 860 32.44 -6.84 -42.77
CA GLU A 860 31.70 -5.54 -42.67
C GLU A 860 31.06 -5.04 -44.00
N ALA A 861 30.04 -4.17 -44.06
CA ALA A 861 29.01 -3.69 -43.10
C ALA A 861 27.97 -2.80 -43.84
N ALA A 862 26.72 -2.66 -43.33
CA ALA A 862 25.78 -1.56 -43.68
C ALA A 862 24.52 -1.46 -42.76
N GLN A 863 24.63 -0.70 -41.66
CA GLN A 863 23.60 0.06 -40.91
C GLN A 863 22.15 -0.47 -40.75
N GLU A 864 21.73 -0.64 -39.48
CA GLU A 864 20.34 -0.84 -39.06
C GLU A 864 19.44 0.42 -39.12
N THR A 865 18.13 0.21 -39.00
CA THR A 865 17.17 1.15 -38.39
C THR A 865 16.22 0.37 -37.49
N ASP A 866 16.20 0.69 -36.21
CA ASP A 866 15.49 -0.09 -35.18
C ASP A 866 13.97 0.05 -35.23
N LEU A 867 13.29 -0.99 -34.72
CA LEU A 867 11.92 -0.93 -34.20
C LEU A 867 11.93 -1.55 -32.81
N GLU A 868 11.78 -0.72 -31.78
CA GLU A 868 11.75 -1.15 -30.38
C GLU A 868 10.45 -1.91 -30.03
N GLU A 869 10.55 -2.79 -29.04
CA GLU A 869 9.46 -3.63 -28.55
C GLU A 869 8.48 -2.84 -27.66
N ILE A 870 7.21 -3.26 -27.61
CA ILE A 870 6.22 -2.74 -26.66
C ILE A 870 6.04 -3.77 -25.52
N PRO A 871 6.21 -3.40 -24.24
CA PRO A 871 6.15 -4.33 -23.12
C PRO A 871 4.80 -5.01 -22.86
N LEU A 872 4.88 -6.12 -22.12
CA LEU A 872 3.75 -6.86 -21.56
C LEU A 872 3.20 -6.17 -20.30
N GLU A 873 1.93 -5.80 -20.32
CA GLU A 873 1.06 -5.58 -19.15
C GLU A 873 -0.41 -5.80 -19.58
N LEU A 874 -1.33 -5.99 -18.63
CA LEU A 874 -2.75 -6.39 -18.84
C LEU A 874 -3.00 -7.86 -19.23
N GLN A 875 -2.52 -8.79 -18.41
CA GLN A 875 -3.21 -10.07 -18.17
C GLN A 875 -3.75 -10.09 -16.73
N GLU A 876 -5.00 -9.65 -16.50
CA GLU A 876 -5.85 -10.05 -15.37
C GLU A 876 -7.23 -9.35 -15.44
N GLU A 877 -8.27 -10.07 -15.87
CA GLU A 877 -9.65 -9.99 -15.34
C GLU A 877 -10.52 -11.10 -15.99
N PHE A 878 -11.74 -11.30 -15.48
CA PHE A 878 -12.73 -12.34 -15.90
C PHE A 878 -12.42 -13.80 -15.54
N ALA A 879 -12.30 -14.08 -14.25
CA ALA A 879 -12.73 -15.37 -13.71
C ALA A 879 -14.29 -15.43 -13.65
N PRO A 880 -14.94 -16.55 -13.99
CA PRO A 880 -16.40 -16.66 -13.96
C PRO A 880 -16.94 -16.92 -12.53
N PRO A 881 -18.05 -16.26 -12.12
CA PRO A 881 -18.66 -16.50 -10.81
C PRO A 881 -19.52 -17.79 -10.75
N SER A 882 -19.71 -18.28 -9.53
CA SER A 882 -20.37 -19.55 -9.19
C SER A 882 -21.86 -19.64 -9.56
N ALA A 883 -22.31 -20.84 -9.96
CA ALA A 883 -23.72 -21.18 -10.10
C ALA A 883 -24.33 -21.73 -8.79
N GLU A 884 -25.54 -21.29 -8.46
CA GLU A 884 -26.49 -21.99 -7.57
C GLU A 884 -27.92 -21.88 -8.15
N PRO A 885 -28.89 -22.72 -7.71
CA PRO A 885 -29.82 -23.35 -8.64
C PRO A 885 -31.16 -22.61 -8.87
N SER A 886 -31.77 -22.86 -10.03
CA SER A 886 -33.15 -22.49 -10.35
C SER A 886 -33.89 -23.59 -11.14
N ASP A 887 -34.81 -24.23 -10.42
CA ASP A 887 -36.00 -25.01 -10.85
C ASP A 887 -36.07 -25.60 -12.27
N GLU A 888 -36.06 -26.94 -12.33
CA GLU A 888 -36.51 -27.72 -13.48
C GLU A 888 -38.00 -27.48 -13.79
N ILE A 889 -38.30 -26.72 -14.84
CA ILE A 889 -39.63 -26.73 -15.46
C ILE A 889 -39.58 -27.71 -16.63
N GLU A 890 -40.18 -28.89 -16.43
CA GLU A 890 -40.37 -29.89 -17.48
C GLU A 890 -41.14 -29.28 -18.68
N LYS A 891 -40.43 -28.90 -19.74
CA LYS A 891 -41.06 -28.82 -21.06
C LYS A 891 -41.40 -30.25 -21.51
N PRO A 892 -42.60 -30.50 -22.04
CA PRO A 892 -42.94 -31.82 -22.56
C PRO A 892 -41.99 -32.17 -23.71
N PRO A 893 -41.75 -33.47 -23.99
CA PRO A 893 -40.99 -33.88 -25.16
C PRO A 893 -41.73 -33.41 -26.41
N GLU A 894 -41.23 -32.34 -27.03
CA GLU A 894 -41.53 -32.05 -28.42
C GLU A 894 -41.09 -33.28 -29.20
N LYS A 895 -42.06 -33.95 -29.83
CA LYS A 895 -41.75 -35.07 -30.70
C LYS A 895 -40.81 -34.54 -31.78
N GLU A 896 -39.67 -35.21 -31.95
CA GLU A 896 -39.00 -35.20 -33.24
C GLU A 896 -40.08 -35.43 -34.31
N PRO A 897 -40.20 -34.58 -35.35
CA PRO A 897 -41.01 -34.95 -36.48
C PRO A 897 -40.42 -36.26 -37.01
N GLU A 898 -41.22 -37.34 -37.01
CA GLU A 898 -40.81 -38.61 -37.59
C GLU A 898 -40.31 -38.29 -38.99
N LEU A 899 -39.00 -38.45 -39.25
CA LEU A 899 -38.46 -38.17 -40.57
C LEU A 899 -39.21 -39.06 -41.55
N GLU A 900 -39.99 -38.44 -42.43
CA GLU A 900 -40.59 -39.14 -43.56
C GLU A 900 -39.45 -39.89 -44.25
N PRO A 901 -39.59 -41.20 -44.53
CA PRO A 901 -38.49 -42.01 -45.03
C PRO A 901 -38.01 -41.40 -46.33
N VAL A 902 -36.85 -40.74 -46.26
CA VAL A 902 -36.30 -39.92 -47.33
C VAL A 902 -36.12 -40.82 -48.54
N ASP A 903 -36.97 -40.63 -49.55
CA ASP A 903 -37.09 -41.62 -50.61
C ASP A 903 -35.79 -41.67 -51.42
N GLU A 904 -35.00 -42.71 -51.18
CA GLU A 904 -33.72 -42.93 -51.87
C GLU A 904 -33.92 -42.93 -53.39
N THR A 905 -35.09 -43.34 -53.87
CA THR A 905 -35.48 -43.26 -55.29
C THR A 905 -35.74 -41.84 -55.79
N GLU A 906 -36.37 -40.94 -55.03
CA GLU A 906 -36.53 -39.52 -55.39
C GLU A 906 -35.19 -38.78 -55.31
N ILE A 907 -34.34 -39.04 -54.29
CA ILE A 907 -32.97 -38.48 -54.24
C ILE A 907 -32.13 -38.99 -55.41
N MET A 908 -32.10 -40.29 -55.67
CA MET A 908 -31.36 -40.84 -56.82
C MET A 908 -31.95 -40.37 -58.15
N ALA A 909 -33.27 -40.15 -58.24
CA ALA A 909 -33.89 -39.55 -59.42
C ALA A 909 -33.61 -38.04 -59.53
N ARG A 910 -33.39 -37.30 -58.44
CA ARG A 910 -32.90 -35.91 -58.48
C ARG A 910 -31.44 -35.89 -58.93
N LEU A 911 -30.58 -36.68 -58.31
CA LEU A 911 -29.16 -36.81 -58.66
C LEU A 911 -28.98 -37.24 -60.12
N GLU A 912 -29.72 -38.24 -60.62
CA GLU A 912 -29.61 -38.66 -62.03
C GLU A 912 -30.21 -37.63 -63.01
N ARG A 913 -31.23 -36.85 -62.60
CA ARG A 913 -31.73 -35.68 -63.38
C ARG A 913 -30.68 -34.57 -63.46
N MET A 914 -30.10 -34.18 -62.31
CA MET A 914 -29.01 -33.19 -62.25
C MET A 914 -27.78 -33.68 -63.03
N ARG A 915 -27.45 -34.97 -62.95
CA ARG A 915 -26.36 -35.59 -63.69
C ARG A 915 -26.52 -35.45 -65.21
N VAL A 916 -27.70 -35.80 -65.75
CA VAL A 916 -27.97 -35.65 -67.19
C VAL A 916 -27.88 -34.19 -67.66
N TYR A 917 -28.20 -33.22 -66.78
CA TYR A 917 -28.08 -31.80 -67.07
C TYR A 917 -26.64 -31.27 -66.96
N LYS A 918 -25.90 -31.64 -65.89
CA LYS A 918 -24.55 -31.15 -65.58
C LYS A 918 -23.43 -31.89 -66.33
N GLU A 919 -23.63 -33.11 -66.84
CA GLU A 919 -22.57 -33.88 -67.56
C GLU A 919 -21.90 -33.11 -68.73
N PRO A 920 -22.61 -32.35 -69.59
CA PRO A 920 -21.98 -31.56 -70.66
C PRO A 920 -21.11 -30.41 -70.14
N MET A 921 -21.54 -29.75 -69.05
CA MET A 921 -20.77 -28.69 -68.39
C MET A 921 -19.55 -29.28 -67.66
N TRP A 922 -19.72 -30.46 -67.07
CA TRP A 922 -18.65 -31.24 -66.45
C TRP A 922 -17.57 -31.65 -67.46
N LEU A 923 -17.94 -31.99 -68.70
CA LEU A 923 -16.96 -32.23 -69.75
C LEU A 923 -16.15 -30.97 -70.10
N ASN A 924 -16.77 -29.78 -70.11
CA ASN A 924 -16.03 -28.51 -70.27
C ASN A 924 -15.03 -28.27 -69.12
N TYR A 925 -15.40 -28.61 -67.87
CA TYR A 925 -14.50 -28.51 -66.72
C TYR A 925 -13.37 -29.56 -66.77
N VAL A 926 -13.65 -30.79 -67.21
CA VAL A 926 -12.62 -31.81 -67.44
C VAL A 926 -11.64 -31.36 -68.52
N ASP A 927 -12.12 -30.80 -69.64
CA ASP A 927 -11.25 -30.28 -70.71
C ASP A 927 -10.42 -29.08 -70.25
N PHE A 928 -10.95 -28.22 -69.36
CA PHE A 928 -10.18 -27.15 -68.71
C PHE A 928 -9.04 -27.70 -67.83
N ILE A 929 -9.30 -28.75 -67.03
CA ILE A 929 -8.25 -29.41 -66.23
C ILE A 929 -7.26 -30.20 -67.12
N ASP A 930 -7.71 -30.74 -68.24
CA ASP A 930 -6.86 -31.39 -69.25
C ASP A 930 -5.87 -30.40 -69.90
N ASP A 931 -6.33 -29.19 -70.22
CA ASP A 931 -5.49 -28.08 -70.68
C ASP A 931 -4.45 -27.68 -69.60
N VAL A 932 -4.85 -27.55 -68.32
CA VAL A 932 -3.94 -27.22 -67.20
C VAL A 932 -2.85 -28.30 -67.01
N ILE A 933 -3.21 -29.59 -67.08
CA ILE A 933 -2.23 -30.69 -66.99
C ILE A 933 -1.31 -30.67 -68.22
N SER A 934 -1.87 -30.42 -69.42
CA SER A 934 -1.10 -30.31 -70.65
C SER A 934 -0.10 -29.15 -70.63
N GLU A 935 -0.46 -28.02 -70.00
CA GLU A 935 0.40 -26.84 -69.85
C GLU A 935 1.58 -27.09 -68.90
N GLY A 936 1.35 -27.67 -67.72
CA GLY A 936 2.42 -28.02 -66.78
C GLY A 936 3.41 -29.06 -67.32
N LEU A 937 2.90 -30.06 -68.05
CA LEU A 937 3.74 -31.05 -68.75
C LEU A 937 4.53 -30.43 -69.92
N PHE A 938 3.92 -29.50 -70.67
CA PHE A 938 4.64 -28.73 -71.71
C PHE A 938 5.75 -27.88 -71.10
N ASN A 939 5.47 -27.13 -70.03
CA ASN A 939 6.46 -26.32 -69.31
C ASN A 939 7.65 -27.16 -68.80
N THR A 940 7.36 -28.33 -68.22
CA THR A 940 8.37 -29.29 -67.73
C THR A 940 9.32 -29.77 -68.85
N ILE A 941 8.77 -30.05 -70.04
CA ILE A 941 9.58 -30.42 -71.21
C ILE A 941 10.35 -29.23 -71.78
N MET A 942 9.69 -28.08 -71.93
CA MET A 942 10.30 -26.88 -72.52
C MET A 942 11.45 -26.35 -71.64
N CYS A 943 11.33 -26.40 -70.32
CA CYS A 943 12.43 -26.10 -69.40
C CYS A 943 13.67 -26.97 -69.69
N SER A 944 13.46 -28.28 -69.81
CA SER A 944 14.51 -29.26 -70.09
C SER A 944 15.14 -29.09 -71.47
N MET A 945 14.35 -28.75 -72.50
CA MET A 945 14.87 -28.47 -73.85
C MET A 945 15.58 -27.11 -73.94
N MET A 946 15.01 -26.06 -73.34
CA MET A 946 15.60 -24.73 -73.34
C MET A 946 16.92 -24.65 -72.57
N PHE A 947 17.09 -25.45 -71.51
CA PHE A 947 18.40 -25.61 -70.86
C PHE A 947 19.46 -26.01 -71.89
N PHE A 948 19.29 -27.14 -72.56
CA PHE A 948 20.28 -27.61 -73.53
C PHE A 948 20.43 -26.69 -74.75
N MET A 949 19.37 -26.00 -75.20
CA MET A 949 19.50 -25.02 -76.29
C MET A 949 20.36 -23.83 -75.88
N ASN A 950 20.07 -23.23 -74.74
CA ASN A 950 20.81 -22.07 -74.22
C ASN A 950 22.27 -22.45 -73.86
N GLU A 951 22.50 -23.68 -73.42
CA GLU A 951 23.84 -24.22 -73.11
C GLU A 951 24.67 -24.59 -74.35
N MET A 952 24.05 -24.73 -75.54
CA MET A 952 24.73 -25.07 -76.80
C MET A 952 24.63 -23.97 -77.87
N ASP A 953 24.18 -22.76 -77.50
CA ASP A 953 24.05 -21.64 -78.43
C ASP A 953 25.42 -20.96 -78.68
N PRO A 954 25.93 -20.92 -79.92
CA PRO A 954 27.21 -20.26 -80.24
C PRO A 954 27.22 -18.76 -79.91
N GLU A 955 26.07 -18.08 -79.97
CA GLU A 955 25.96 -16.64 -79.72
C GLU A 955 26.03 -16.29 -78.22
N LEU A 956 25.78 -17.27 -77.33
CA LEU A 956 25.80 -17.08 -75.88
C LEU A 956 27.16 -17.39 -75.22
N HIS A 957 28.16 -17.82 -76.00
CA HIS A 957 29.55 -18.03 -75.58
C HIS A 957 29.74 -18.83 -74.26
N ARG A 958 28.90 -19.84 -74.01
CA ARG A 958 28.95 -20.64 -72.77
C ARG A 958 30.08 -21.68 -72.79
N PRO A 959 30.58 -22.12 -71.61
CA PRO A 959 31.56 -23.20 -71.52
C PRO A 959 31.04 -24.53 -72.10
N PRO A 960 31.91 -25.48 -72.48
CA PRO A 960 31.49 -26.79 -72.93
C PRO A 960 30.60 -27.54 -71.95
N VAL A 961 29.60 -28.22 -72.51
CA VAL A 961 28.55 -28.98 -71.81
C VAL A 961 28.93 -30.46 -71.71
N PHE A 962 29.65 -30.94 -72.72
CA PHE A 962 30.13 -32.32 -72.86
C PHE A 962 31.64 -32.35 -73.11
N GLU A 963 32.26 -33.50 -72.84
CA GLU A 963 33.67 -33.77 -73.14
C GLU A 963 33.76 -34.94 -74.11
N ILE A 964 34.72 -34.86 -75.05
CA ILE A 964 35.09 -35.95 -75.94
C ILE A 964 36.62 -36.04 -75.97
N GLN A 965 37.15 -37.10 -75.38
CA GLN A 965 38.59 -37.33 -75.26
C GLN A 965 39.15 -37.91 -76.56
N LEU A 966 40.34 -37.44 -76.98
CA LEU A 966 41.00 -37.92 -78.20
C LEU A 966 42.12 -38.93 -77.84
N HIS A 967 41.82 -40.22 -77.97
CA HIS A 967 42.75 -41.30 -77.67
C HIS A 967 43.51 -41.73 -78.94
N LEU A 968 44.84 -41.67 -78.92
CA LEU A 968 45.67 -42.29 -79.95
C LEU A 968 45.83 -43.79 -79.63
N GLN A 969 45.16 -44.66 -80.38
CA GLN A 969 45.30 -46.13 -80.25
C GLN A 969 45.87 -46.71 -81.53
N GLU A 970 46.99 -47.44 -81.42
CA GLU A 970 47.59 -48.24 -82.50
C GLU A 970 47.80 -47.48 -83.84
N GLN A 971 48.12 -46.19 -83.75
CA GLN A 971 48.32 -45.21 -84.84
C GLN A 971 47.04 -44.64 -85.49
N GLU A 972 45.84 -44.98 -84.98
CA GLU A 972 44.59 -44.30 -85.34
C GLU A 972 44.11 -43.35 -84.22
N LEU A 973 43.37 -42.31 -84.62
CA LEU A 973 42.79 -41.30 -83.74
C LEU A 973 41.34 -41.67 -83.40
N VAL A 974 41.09 -42.03 -82.14
CA VAL A 974 39.80 -42.54 -81.67
C VAL A 974 39.18 -41.60 -80.62
N PHE A 975 38.00 -41.07 -80.92
CA PHE A 975 37.25 -40.23 -80.00
C PHE A 975 36.41 -41.07 -79.01
N LYS A 976 36.35 -40.63 -77.75
CA LYS A 976 35.52 -41.24 -76.69
C LYS A 976 34.71 -40.18 -75.94
N PRO A 977 33.35 -40.23 -75.94
CA PRO A 977 32.50 -41.14 -76.73
C PRO A 977 32.69 -40.97 -78.26
N SER A 978 32.32 -42.00 -79.02
CA SER A 978 32.50 -42.03 -80.46
C SER A 978 31.67 -40.95 -81.17
N VAL A 979 32.22 -40.32 -82.21
CA VAL A 979 31.55 -39.28 -83.02
C VAL A 979 31.09 -39.86 -84.37
N ILE A 980 31.10 -41.18 -84.52
CA ILE A 980 30.48 -41.87 -85.66
C ILE A 980 28.97 -41.98 -85.38
N ILE A 981 28.12 -41.52 -86.31
CA ILE A 981 26.65 -41.52 -86.14
C ILE A 981 26.09 -42.93 -85.93
N GLU A 982 26.65 -43.93 -86.62
CA GLU A 982 26.18 -45.32 -86.61
C GLU A 982 26.69 -46.16 -85.42
N ASP A 983 27.47 -45.55 -84.51
CA ASP A 983 28.03 -46.23 -83.33
C ASP A 983 26.98 -46.35 -82.20
N PRO A 984 26.63 -47.55 -81.72
CA PRO A 984 25.71 -47.73 -80.60
C PRO A 984 26.20 -47.14 -79.26
N GLY A 985 27.49 -46.83 -79.12
CA GLY A 985 28.08 -46.08 -78.00
C GLY A 985 28.34 -44.59 -78.32
N GLY A 986 27.83 -44.08 -79.45
CA GLY A 986 28.17 -42.76 -79.98
C GLY A 986 27.47 -41.58 -79.29
N PHE A 987 28.14 -40.42 -79.33
CA PHE A 987 27.70 -39.15 -78.77
C PHE A 987 26.36 -38.66 -79.35
N PHE A 988 26.07 -38.94 -80.62
CA PHE A 988 24.79 -38.59 -81.23
C PHE A 988 23.63 -39.40 -80.65
N LEU A 989 23.80 -40.72 -80.50
CA LEU A 989 22.77 -41.57 -79.91
C LEU A 989 22.55 -41.24 -78.42
N LEU A 990 23.61 -40.85 -77.70
CA LEU A 990 23.52 -40.30 -76.34
C LEU A 990 22.59 -39.07 -76.28
N LEU A 991 22.81 -38.07 -77.15
CA LEU A 991 21.97 -36.87 -77.23
C LEU A 991 20.52 -37.20 -77.62
N ILE A 992 20.32 -38.05 -78.63
CA ILE A 992 18.98 -38.48 -79.07
C ILE A 992 18.24 -39.18 -77.92
N THR A 993 18.92 -40.04 -77.15
CA THR A 993 18.30 -40.74 -76.03
C THR A 993 17.92 -39.78 -74.90
N VAL A 994 18.74 -38.77 -74.61
CA VAL A 994 18.40 -37.70 -73.65
C VAL A 994 17.18 -36.89 -74.12
N MET A 995 17.11 -36.52 -75.40
CA MET A 995 15.95 -35.80 -75.95
C MET A 995 14.67 -36.65 -75.88
N LEU A 996 14.76 -37.94 -76.20
CA LEU A 996 13.63 -38.87 -76.09
C LEU A 996 13.21 -39.08 -74.62
N GLU A 997 14.14 -39.08 -73.66
CA GLU A 997 13.82 -39.13 -72.24
C GLU A 997 13.12 -37.86 -71.75
N VAL A 998 13.54 -36.69 -72.23
CA VAL A 998 12.84 -35.43 -71.96
C VAL A 998 11.42 -35.46 -72.52
N LEU A 999 11.24 -35.79 -73.82
CA LEU A 999 9.92 -35.80 -74.46
C LEU A 999 8.98 -36.83 -73.83
N ARG A 1000 9.50 -38.00 -73.44
CA ARG A 1000 8.73 -39.10 -72.84
C ARG A 1000 7.99 -38.68 -71.57
N MET A 1001 8.37 -37.60 -70.88
CA MET A 1001 7.64 -37.09 -69.72
C MET A 1001 6.14 -36.86 -70.00
N ALA A 1002 5.76 -36.40 -71.21
CA ALA A 1002 4.35 -36.22 -71.59
C ALA A 1002 3.58 -37.55 -71.86
N THR A 1003 4.26 -38.70 -71.87
CA THR A 1003 3.63 -40.03 -72.01
C THR A 1003 3.35 -40.72 -70.67
N LEU A 1004 3.69 -40.08 -69.54
CA LEU A 1004 3.64 -40.71 -68.21
C LEU A 1004 2.31 -40.52 -67.48
N VAL A 1005 1.62 -39.41 -67.75
CA VAL A 1005 0.30 -39.09 -67.20
C VAL A 1005 -0.77 -39.52 -68.22
N PRO A 1006 -1.72 -40.40 -67.86
CA PRO A 1006 -2.88 -40.69 -68.69
C PRO A 1006 -3.72 -39.44 -68.89
N ARG A 1007 -4.30 -39.25 -70.09
CA ARG A 1007 -5.14 -38.08 -70.37
C ARG A 1007 -6.46 -38.09 -69.56
N VAL A 1008 -6.92 -36.96 -69.04
CA VAL A 1008 -8.17 -36.90 -68.23
C VAL A 1008 -9.43 -36.85 -69.11
N THR A 1009 -9.36 -36.22 -70.29
CA THR A 1009 -10.47 -36.21 -71.27
C THR A 1009 -10.72 -37.61 -71.86
N LYS A 1010 -11.68 -38.32 -71.26
CA LYS A 1010 -12.14 -39.66 -71.65
C LYS A 1010 -12.76 -39.61 -73.06
N GLY A 1011 -12.06 -40.15 -74.06
CA GLY A 1011 -12.47 -40.17 -75.47
C GLY A 1011 -11.50 -39.49 -76.44
N SER A 1012 -10.40 -38.91 -75.94
CA SER A 1012 -9.30 -38.41 -76.76
C SER A 1012 -8.75 -39.44 -77.76
N LYS A 1013 -8.32 -38.97 -78.94
CA LYS A 1013 -7.65 -39.77 -79.98
C LYS A 1013 -6.26 -40.26 -79.56
N HIS A 1014 -5.70 -39.70 -78.49
CA HIS A 1014 -4.38 -40.01 -77.95
C HIS A 1014 -4.52 -40.33 -76.44
N PRO A 1015 -3.85 -41.38 -75.93
CA PRO A 1015 -3.99 -41.85 -74.55
C PRO A 1015 -3.23 -40.98 -73.53
N ASP A 1016 -2.32 -40.12 -74.03
CA ASP A 1016 -1.41 -39.30 -73.26
C ASP A 1016 -1.28 -37.89 -73.88
N TYR A 1017 -0.51 -37.03 -73.21
CA TYR A 1017 -0.35 -35.63 -73.60
C TYR A 1017 0.75 -35.38 -74.64
N MET A 1018 1.47 -36.40 -75.12
CA MET A 1018 2.60 -36.25 -76.05
C MET A 1018 2.20 -35.60 -77.38
N VAL A 1019 0.97 -35.80 -77.83
CA VAL A 1019 0.44 -35.07 -79.00
C VAL A 1019 -0.18 -33.72 -78.60
N HIS A 1020 -0.74 -33.61 -77.38
CA HIS A 1020 -1.44 -32.42 -76.94
C HIS A 1020 -0.50 -31.24 -76.65
N CYS A 1021 0.56 -31.47 -75.87
CA CYS A 1021 1.58 -30.46 -75.52
C CYS A 1021 2.26 -29.82 -76.75
N PHE A 1022 2.26 -30.51 -77.90
CA PHE A 1022 2.89 -30.04 -79.14
C PHE A 1022 1.88 -29.81 -80.27
N SER A 1023 0.58 -29.86 -79.97
CA SER A 1023 -0.50 -29.52 -80.89
C SER A 1023 -0.52 -28.02 -81.20
N GLY A 1024 -1.33 -27.62 -82.19
CA GLY A 1024 -1.48 -26.22 -82.57
C GLY A 1024 -2.16 -25.36 -81.51
N ASP A 1025 -2.93 -25.97 -80.62
CA ASP A 1025 -4.19 -25.38 -80.14
C ASP A 1025 -4.21 -24.99 -78.65
N LEU A 1026 -3.09 -25.16 -77.93
CA LEU A 1026 -2.89 -24.61 -76.58
C LEU A 1026 -3.24 -23.12 -76.56
N ARG A 1027 -4.23 -22.76 -75.74
CA ARG A 1027 -4.85 -21.41 -75.74
C ARG A 1027 -4.10 -20.36 -74.95
N THR A 1028 -3.08 -20.74 -74.18
CA THR A 1028 -2.28 -19.84 -73.36
C THR A 1028 -1.08 -19.28 -74.13
N GLY A 1029 -0.67 -18.06 -73.76
CA GLY A 1029 0.13 -17.15 -74.61
C GLY A 1029 1.62 -17.46 -74.78
N TYR A 1030 2.02 -18.72 -74.97
CA TYR A 1030 3.42 -19.06 -75.19
C TYR A 1030 3.91 -18.56 -76.55
N THR A 1031 4.88 -17.64 -76.49
CA THR A 1031 5.39 -16.89 -77.62
C THR A 1031 6.07 -17.78 -78.67
N GLU A 1032 5.90 -17.44 -79.97
CA GLU A 1032 6.53 -18.11 -81.12
C GLU A 1032 7.93 -18.68 -80.85
N PRO A 1033 8.92 -17.93 -80.28
CA PRO A 1033 10.24 -18.46 -79.94
C PRO A 1033 10.27 -19.81 -79.23
N HIS A 1034 9.26 -20.21 -78.46
CA HIS A 1034 9.19 -21.56 -77.85
C HIS A 1034 9.00 -22.66 -78.91
N ARG A 1035 8.05 -22.48 -79.84
CA ARG A 1035 7.88 -23.38 -81.00
C ARG A 1035 9.05 -23.24 -81.97
N THR A 1036 9.53 -22.03 -82.23
CA THR A 1036 10.72 -21.78 -83.06
C THR A 1036 11.97 -22.45 -82.49
N ALA A 1037 12.13 -22.53 -81.17
CA ALA A 1037 13.24 -23.23 -80.50
C ALA A 1037 13.18 -24.74 -80.77
N PHE A 1038 12.03 -25.37 -80.52
CA PHE A 1038 11.82 -26.79 -80.83
C PHE A 1038 12.06 -27.12 -82.31
N PHE A 1039 11.50 -26.31 -83.23
CA PHE A 1039 11.74 -26.47 -84.67
C PHE A 1039 13.18 -26.15 -85.09
N ARG A 1040 13.88 -25.18 -84.46
CA ARG A 1040 15.31 -24.91 -84.69
C ARG A 1040 16.16 -26.11 -84.29
N TRP A 1041 15.94 -26.74 -83.14
CA TRP A 1041 16.68 -27.96 -82.79
C TRP A 1041 16.39 -29.08 -83.79
N ASN A 1042 15.12 -29.36 -84.08
CA ASN A 1042 14.76 -30.42 -85.02
C ASN A 1042 15.37 -30.17 -86.42
N ALA A 1043 15.43 -28.90 -86.86
CA ALA A 1043 16.14 -28.50 -88.07
C ALA A 1043 17.67 -28.67 -87.97
N ILE A 1044 18.30 -28.38 -86.83
CA ILE A 1044 19.74 -28.65 -86.59
C ILE A 1044 20.02 -30.16 -86.67
N HIS A 1045 19.15 -30.98 -86.08
CA HIS A 1045 19.27 -32.45 -86.11
C HIS A 1045 19.14 -32.97 -87.55
N VAL A 1046 18.03 -32.68 -88.23
CA VAL A 1046 17.78 -33.12 -89.61
C VAL A 1046 18.85 -32.61 -90.58
N SER A 1047 19.29 -31.35 -90.45
CA SER A 1047 20.30 -30.78 -91.35
C SER A 1047 21.68 -31.41 -91.15
N LYS A 1048 22.10 -31.64 -89.90
CA LYS A 1048 23.40 -32.29 -89.60
C LYS A 1048 23.42 -33.77 -90.02
N CYS A 1049 22.33 -34.51 -89.79
CA CYS A 1049 22.21 -35.89 -90.29
C CYS A 1049 22.24 -35.95 -91.83
N LYS A 1050 21.56 -35.03 -92.52
CA LYS A 1050 21.55 -34.98 -93.99
C LYS A 1050 22.93 -34.63 -94.56
N TRP A 1051 23.64 -33.70 -93.94
CA TRP A 1051 25.00 -33.31 -94.35
C TRP A 1051 26.01 -34.46 -94.17
N LEU A 1052 25.93 -35.24 -93.07
CA LEU A 1052 26.80 -36.40 -92.90
C LEU A 1052 26.50 -37.56 -93.86
N HIS A 1053 25.24 -37.77 -94.27
CA HIS A 1053 24.92 -38.84 -95.24
C HIS A 1053 25.53 -38.57 -96.62
N GLU A 1054 25.65 -37.29 -97.01
CA GLU A 1054 26.39 -36.87 -98.20
C GLU A 1054 27.92 -37.02 -97.98
N TYR A 1055 28.43 -36.66 -96.79
CA TYR A 1055 29.86 -36.76 -96.42
C TYR A 1055 30.39 -38.20 -96.34
N THR A 1056 29.56 -39.19 -95.95
CA THR A 1056 29.98 -40.61 -95.86
C THR A 1056 30.45 -41.23 -97.19
N SER A 1057 30.28 -40.54 -98.32
CA SER A 1057 30.81 -40.94 -99.62
C SER A 1057 32.31 -40.65 -99.82
N TYR A 1058 32.95 -39.81 -98.98
CA TYR A 1058 34.35 -39.41 -99.12
C TYR A 1058 35.22 -39.78 -97.89
N ARG A 1059 36.00 -40.85 -98.02
CA ARG A 1059 37.08 -41.22 -97.09
C ARG A 1059 38.28 -40.27 -97.19
N THR A 1060 38.22 -39.11 -96.54
CA THR A 1060 39.33 -38.39 -95.86
C THR A 1060 38.80 -37.05 -95.33
N GLY A 1061 38.71 -36.86 -94.01
CA GLY A 1061 38.35 -35.58 -93.39
C GLY A 1061 37.47 -35.73 -92.15
N ALA A 1062 38.07 -35.95 -90.97
CA ALA A 1062 37.31 -35.98 -89.71
C ALA A 1062 37.10 -34.57 -89.10
N ASP A 1063 37.87 -33.58 -89.59
CA ASP A 1063 38.09 -32.32 -88.88
C ASP A 1063 36.95 -31.29 -89.01
N GLU A 1064 36.21 -31.27 -90.14
CA GLU A 1064 35.28 -30.18 -90.43
C GLU A 1064 34.03 -30.19 -89.54
N PHE A 1065 33.48 -31.37 -89.23
CA PHE A 1065 32.35 -31.45 -88.29
C PHE A 1065 32.81 -31.23 -86.84
N PHE A 1066 34.01 -31.72 -86.48
CA PHE A 1066 34.58 -31.50 -85.14
C PHE A 1066 34.83 -30.01 -84.88
N CYS A 1067 35.34 -29.28 -85.87
CA CYS A 1067 35.41 -27.82 -85.87
C CYS A 1067 34.04 -27.17 -85.63
N GLY A 1068 32.94 -27.75 -86.12
CA GLY A 1068 31.58 -27.25 -85.91
C GLY A 1068 31.10 -27.37 -84.46
N ALA A 1069 31.34 -28.52 -83.82
CA ALA A 1069 30.97 -28.73 -82.41
C ALA A 1069 31.82 -27.87 -81.46
N VAL A 1070 33.12 -27.75 -81.72
CA VAL A 1070 34.04 -26.91 -80.94
C VAL A 1070 33.77 -25.42 -81.14
N ARG A 1071 33.41 -24.96 -82.35
CA ARG A 1071 33.01 -23.56 -82.60
C ARG A 1071 31.72 -23.14 -81.90
N CYS A 1072 30.82 -24.08 -81.60
CA CYS A 1072 29.62 -23.80 -80.81
C CYS A 1072 29.88 -23.85 -79.29
N GLY A 1073 31.14 -23.97 -78.86
CA GLY A 1073 31.54 -24.07 -77.44
C GLY A 1073 31.16 -25.39 -76.76
N ALA A 1074 30.17 -26.14 -77.27
CA ALA A 1074 29.46 -27.21 -76.58
C ALA A 1074 30.28 -28.44 -76.17
N VAL A 1075 31.43 -28.71 -76.82
CA VAL A 1075 32.28 -29.88 -76.57
C VAL A 1075 33.72 -29.47 -76.24
N ARG A 1076 34.23 -29.98 -75.12
CA ARG A 1076 35.66 -29.92 -74.78
C ARG A 1076 36.40 -31.13 -75.37
N THR A 1077 37.46 -30.88 -76.11
CA THR A 1077 38.49 -31.89 -76.38
C THR A 1077 39.57 -31.83 -75.30
N VAL A 1078 40.09 -33.00 -74.90
CA VAL A 1078 41.24 -33.18 -74.01
C VAL A 1078 42.29 -34.00 -74.75
#